data_AF-A0A231RTV8-F1
#
_entry.id   AF-A0A231RTV8-F1
#
_cell.length_a   1.000
_cell.length_b   1.000
_cell.length_c   1.000
_cell.angle_alpha   90.00
_cell.angle_beta   90.00
_cell.angle_gamma   90.00
#
_symmetry.space_group_name_H-M   'P 1'
#
loop_
_entity.id
_entity.type
_entity.pdbx_description
1 polymer ?
#
loop_
_entity_poly.entity_id
_entity_poly.type
_entity_poly.pdbx_seq_one_letter_code
_entity_poly.pdbx_strand_id
1 'polypeptide(L)'
;MIKQKSKLRKEGKEEMRYFVQSMKQKCRITQSLRSFCLAILLILQTMTFTAAANAESALGYSGTAEVSESGTPEATEPSEPEKAHKSDINYGGNKPNSIFGENNRLEDSQPTPVYTITKKATSNSTENGFMNQTSYTEGAIEWQVDIAAKDTFDDSILLSLEGLKFYDALDLTEAGPYVEGSFKVNGQAATPEGSTANALTYTFPPGIGSKATVTFKTWIPKEKYYREYNPGDAGWQTIANAAELRDSSGQKLDFSNSWRVALKSDWIQHVGTLNKPVNPTDPSTITWTIDVNKNYNKQGLKSFTITDALPGGLAFKSAAYQLWDNGTNDWSATKTPITPDAGSVYALGDVNGPIRLVIVSEVIASTSYTNKAIAQWKLDGNPVQDNDQATVWATYTIHSPPTITGHPSSAVIAAGGTATFSVTASNATGYQWQVDEGSGFMNISNGAPYSGATWSTLTITGATAEMSGYVYRVIARGLALPEATSNGATLTVTANSPPTITGHPSSASIAAGGTTTFSVTASDATGYQWQVDAGTGFTNISNGAPYSGATTSTLTITGATAGMSGYVYRVIARGLALPDATSNGATLTVNSPPTITGHPSSASIAAGGTTTFSVTASDATGYQWQVDAGTGFTNISNGAPYSGATTSTLTITGATAGMSGYVYRVIAKGSALPDATSNGATLTVNSPPSAAPAYIASSNAELKSLTLSNGEGETLTLSPAYRADVLTYEANTDASQIVIGTVTDHWAAKTTYRLNGQAVPADLKANLNVGKNELLIQVQAENGATRIYTVNITRNSEETTYNDTKGHWAEQQIRQAARMKIVNGYEDGSFAPDKSVMRAEFLVMLMNALKPQTDGAELAFSDASSIGAWAHNAVAQALQAGIVTGYEDGTFRPNGEIKRSEMAVMIARSLGLSENENTGGIDFADERDIPPWARGAVAALKQLGLVSGKGANVFDPTGLLTRAEAVTVILNMLTQQSK
;
A
#
# COMPACT_ATOMS: atom_id res chain seq x y z
N MET A 1 26.23 26.12 -2.78
CA MET A 1 24.76 26.20 -2.59
C MET A 1 23.93 26.15 -3.87
N ILE A 2 24.01 27.09 -4.82
CA ILE A 2 23.07 27.13 -5.98
C ILE A 2 23.13 25.84 -6.84
N LYS A 3 24.33 25.34 -7.17
CA LYS A 3 24.52 24.03 -7.86
C LYS A 3 23.97 22.82 -7.08
N GLN A 4 23.82 22.94 -5.76
CA GLN A 4 23.32 21.88 -4.88
C GLN A 4 21.79 21.90 -4.83
N LYS A 5 21.18 23.10 -4.78
CA LYS A 5 19.73 23.27 -4.97
C LYS A 5 19.27 22.84 -6.36
N SER A 6 20.06 23.04 -7.42
CA SER A 6 19.71 22.54 -8.76
C SER A 6 19.84 21.02 -8.90
N LYS A 7 20.71 20.38 -8.12
CA LYS A 7 20.87 18.92 -8.08
C LYS A 7 19.66 18.27 -7.38
N LEU A 8 19.33 18.72 -6.17
CA LEU A 8 18.12 18.33 -5.43
C LEU A 8 16.82 18.55 -6.22
N ARG A 9 16.73 19.62 -7.02
CA ARG A 9 15.54 19.91 -7.86
C ARG A 9 15.47 19.09 -9.16
N LYS A 10 16.56 18.40 -9.54
CA LYS A 10 16.56 17.36 -10.59
C LYS A 10 16.22 16.00 -9.98
N GLU A 11 16.88 15.63 -8.88
CA GLU A 11 16.65 14.37 -8.15
C GLU A 11 15.18 14.25 -7.72
N GLY A 12 14.61 15.27 -7.06
CA GLY A 12 13.18 15.29 -6.72
C GLY A 12 12.21 15.33 -7.91
N LYS A 13 12.68 15.63 -9.14
CA LYS A 13 11.88 15.51 -10.38
C LYS A 13 12.02 14.15 -11.05
N GLU A 14 13.08 13.39 -10.76
CA GLU A 14 13.24 12.01 -11.18
C GLU A 14 12.54 11.06 -10.21
N GLU A 15 12.62 11.28 -8.88
CA GLU A 15 11.84 10.54 -7.90
C GLU A 15 10.34 10.69 -8.12
N MET A 16 9.84 11.90 -8.42
CA MET A 16 8.42 12.09 -8.74
C MET A 16 8.03 11.40 -10.07
N ARG A 17 8.97 11.27 -11.02
CA ARG A 17 8.76 10.47 -12.24
C ARG A 17 8.70 8.98 -11.93
N TYR A 18 9.62 8.46 -11.12
CA TYR A 18 9.61 7.08 -10.63
C TYR A 18 8.36 6.77 -9.79
N PHE A 19 7.89 7.70 -8.97
CA PHE A 19 6.65 7.56 -8.19
C PHE A 19 5.42 7.47 -9.11
N VAL A 20 5.31 8.34 -10.12
CA VAL A 20 4.22 8.28 -11.11
C VAL A 20 4.32 7.03 -12.01
N GLN A 21 5.53 6.56 -12.32
CA GLN A 21 5.76 5.34 -13.08
C GLN A 21 5.43 4.08 -12.25
N SER A 22 5.79 4.07 -10.96
CA SER A 22 5.41 3.07 -9.96
C SER A 22 3.89 3.03 -9.73
N MET A 23 3.22 4.18 -9.65
CA MET A 23 1.75 4.28 -9.59
C MET A 23 1.10 3.71 -10.85
N LYS A 24 1.62 4.00 -12.04
CA LYS A 24 1.15 3.39 -13.31
C LYS A 24 1.42 1.88 -13.38
N GLN A 25 2.52 1.41 -12.80
CA GLN A 25 2.86 -0.02 -12.74
C GLN A 25 1.97 -0.77 -11.74
N LYS A 26 1.73 -0.21 -10.55
CA LYS A 26 0.74 -0.72 -9.58
C LYS A 26 -0.66 -0.77 -10.18
N CYS A 27 -1.08 0.27 -10.91
CA CYS A 27 -2.40 0.28 -11.55
C CYS A 27 -2.53 -0.81 -12.64
N ARG A 28 -1.48 -1.05 -13.44
CA ARG A 28 -1.43 -2.18 -14.39
C ARG A 28 -1.45 -3.55 -13.70
N ILE A 29 -0.78 -3.69 -12.55
CA ILE A 29 -0.79 -4.92 -11.75
C ILE A 29 -2.20 -5.18 -11.18
N THR A 30 -2.90 -4.17 -10.65
CA THR A 30 -4.29 -4.29 -10.19
C THR A 30 -5.25 -4.68 -11.32
N GLN A 31 -5.02 -4.19 -12.54
CA GLN A 31 -5.81 -4.55 -13.72
C GLN A 31 -5.53 -5.98 -14.18
N SER A 32 -4.26 -6.41 -14.17
CA SER A 32 -3.86 -7.79 -14.48
C SER A 32 -4.34 -8.80 -13.43
N LEU A 33 -4.34 -8.45 -12.14
CA LEU A 33 -4.90 -9.28 -11.08
C LEU A 33 -6.42 -9.47 -11.23
N ARG A 34 -7.16 -8.43 -11.64
CA ARG A 34 -8.60 -8.58 -11.95
C ARG A 34 -8.84 -9.53 -13.11
N SER A 35 -8.06 -9.47 -14.20
CA SER A 35 -8.17 -10.42 -15.31
C SER A 35 -7.74 -11.85 -14.92
N PHE A 36 -6.72 -12.00 -14.08
CA PHE A 36 -6.27 -13.31 -13.59
C PHE A 36 -7.30 -13.94 -12.63
N CYS A 37 -7.89 -13.15 -11.72
CA CYS A 37 -8.99 -13.60 -10.88
C CYS A 37 -10.27 -13.91 -11.67
N LEU A 38 -10.55 -13.21 -12.77
CA LEU A 38 -11.69 -13.55 -13.64
C LEU A 38 -11.45 -14.85 -14.42
N ALA A 39 -10.22 -15.09 -14.89
CA ALA A 39 -9.83 -16.35 -15.51
C ALA A 39 -9.90 -17.52 -14.50
N ILE A 40 -9.45 -17.30 -13.26
CA ILE A 40 -9.55 -18.28 -12.18
C ILE A 40 -11.02 -18.51 -11.77
N LEU A 41 -11.89 -17.50 -11.75
CA LEU A 41 -13.34 -17.72 -11.54
C LEU A 41 -13.98 -18.54 -12.66
N LEU A 42 -13.60 -18.32 -13.93
CA LEU A 42 -14.08 -19.15 -15.05
C LEU A 42 -13.56 -20.60 -14.96
N ILE A 43 -12.33 -20.81 -14.49
CA ILE A 43 -11.74 -22.14 -14.29
C ILE A 43 -12.36 -22.86 -13.08
N LEU A 44 -12.80 -22.13 -12.03
CA LEU A 44 -13.49 -22.72 -10.89
C LEU A 44 -14.99 -22.98 -11.12
N GLN A 45 -15.64 -22.40 -12.14
CA GLN A 45 -17.03 -22.72 -12.47
C GLN A 45 -17.20 -23.96 -13.36
N THR A 46 -16.12 -24.57 -13.85
CA THR A 46 -16.17 -25.76 -14.73
C THR A 46 -15.84 -27.09 -14.05
N MET A 47 -15.69 -27.13 -12.71
CA MET A 47 -15.32 -28.35 -11.97
C MET A 47 -16.30 -28.73 -10.84
N THR A 48 -17.55 -29.02 -11.20
CA THR A 48 -18.44 -29.94 -10.44
C THR A 48 -19.29 -30.74 -11.42
N PHE A 49 -19.35 -32.07 -11.22
CA PHE A 49 -19.97 -33.09 -12.11
C PHE A 49 -19.21 -33.34 -13.44
N THR A 50 -18.77 -34.56 -13.81
CA THR A 50 -18.87 -35.88 -13.15
C THR A 50 -17.69 -36.78 -13.58
N ALA A 51 -17.32 -37.78 -12.77
CA ALA A 51 -16.29 -38.77 -13.11
C ALA A 51 -16.87 -40.20 -13.19
N ALA A 52 -16.65 -40.89 -14.32
CA ALA A 52 -16.60 -42.34 -14.54
C ALA A 52 -16.47 -42.58 -16.07
N ALA A 53 -15.61 -43.45 -16.60
CA ALA A 53 -14.55 -44.25 -16.00
C ALA A 53 -13.47 -44.57 -17.07
N ASN A 54 -12.24 -44.85 -16.63
CA ASN A 54 -11.43 -46.02 -17.01
C ASN A 54 -9.99 -45.84 -16.51
N ALA A 55 -9.40 -46.92 -15.98
CA ALA A 55 -8.03 -46.96 -15.50
C ALA A 55 -7.37 -48.28 -15.89
N GLU A 56 -6.10 -48.19 -16.31
CA GLU A 56 -5.05 -49.21 -16.17
C GLU A 56 -5.21 -50.59 -16.87
N SER A 57 -4.14 -51.28 -17.29
CA SER A 57 -2.74 -50.91 -17.53
C SER A 57 -2.01 -52.06 -18.29
N ALA A 58 -0.68 -51.90 -18.45
CA ALA A 58 0.35 -52.95 -18.53
C ALA A 58 0.86 -53.41 -19.93
N LEU A 59 2.19 -53.26 -20.08
CA LEU A 59 3.19 -54.21 -20.64
C LEU A 59 2.94 -54.84 -22.04
N GLY A 60 3.93 -54.99 -22.93
CA GLY A 60 5.34 -54.63 -22.86
C GLY A 60 6.20 -55.41 -23.88
N TYR A 61 6.79 -54.68 -24.83
CA TYR A 61 8.02 -54.98 -25.58
C TYR A 61 8.07 -55.98 -26.78
N SER A 62 8.95 -55.57 -27.72
CA SER A 62 9.52 -56.28 -28.89
C SER A 62 8.62 -56.52 -30.12
N GLY A 63 9.03 -56.14 -31.34
CA GLY A 63 10.14 -55.26 -31.74
C GLY A 63 10.49 -55.30 -33.23
N THR A 64 10.90 -54.15 -33.79
CA THR A 64 11.89 -53.95 -34.91
C THR A 64 11.69 -54.70 -36.25
N ALA A 65 11.87 -54.12 -37.44
CA ALA A 65 12.43 -52.82 -37.85
C ALA A 65 11.97 -52.42 -39.28
N GLU A 66 12.24 -51.17 -39.68
CA GLU A 66 12.34 -50.77 -41.11
C GLU A 66 13.71 -51.14 -41.71
N VAL A 67 13.85 -50.95 -43.04
CA VAL A 67 14.79 -51.66 -43.92
C VAL A 67 15.95 -50.80 -44.44
N SER A 68 17.15 -51.39 -44.48
CA SER A 68 18.19 -51.22 -45.52
C SER A 68 19.03 -52.54 -45.56
N GLU A 69 19.75 -52.96 -46.60
CA GLU A 69 20.27 -52.29 -47.80
C GLU A 69 20.59 -53.34 -48.92
N SER A 70 20.64 -52.89 -50.19
CA SER A 70 21.26 -53.49 -51.41
C SER A 70 21.63 -54.99 -51.56
N GLY A 71 21.26 -55.61 -52.71
CA GLY A 71 21.91 -56.83 -53.24
C GLY A 71 21.27 -57.42 -54.52
N THR A 72 21.95 -57.32 -55.67
CA THR A 72 21.61 -57.89 -57.00
C THR A 72 21.78 -59.43 -57.06
N PRO A 73 21.14 -60.21 -57.98
CA PRO A 73 21.20 -59.99 -59.44
C PRO A 73 19.98 -60.32 -60.35
N GLU A 74 20.03 -59.66 -61.50
CA GLU A 74 19.62 -60.08 -62.86
C GLU A 74 19.06 -61.51 -63.08
N ALA A 75 17.80 -61.58 -63.55
CA ALA A 75 17.28 -62.67 -64.38
C ALA A 75 16.21 -62.11 -65.35
N THR A 76 16.30 -62.51 -66.62
CA THR A 76 15.54 -61.96 -67.76
C THR A 76 14.03 -62.24 -67.73
N GLU A 77 13.25 -61.34 -68.36
CA GLU A 77 11.83 -61.51 -68.68
C GLU A 77 11.50 -62.83 -69.37
N PRO A 78 10.28 -63.33 -69.15
CA PRO A 78 9.46 -63.80 -70.28
C PRO A 78 8.06 -63.17 -70.29
N SER A 79 7.73 -62.55 -71.44
CA SER A 79 6.40 -62.31 -72.04
C SER A 79 5.13 -62.38 -71.16
N GLU A 80 4.44 -61.24 -71.11
CA GLU A 80 3.08 -61.02 -70.56
C GLU A 80 2.00 -62.01 -71.07
N PRO A 81 1.16 -62.55 -70.16
CA PRO A 81 -0.16 -63.08 -70.47
C PRO A 81 -1.30 -62.20 -69.92
N GLU A 82 -2.33 -62.01 -70.74
CA GLU A 82 -3.65 -61.36 -70.53
C GLU A 82 -4.04 -60.89 -69.11
N LYS A 83 -4.29 -59.59 -68.97
CA LYS A 83 -5.10 -59.03 -67.86
C LYS A 83 -6.59 -59.20 -68.15
N ALA A 84 -7.28 -60.00 -67.34
CA ALA A 84 -8.74 -60.08 -67.35
C ALA A 84 -9.39 -58.76 -66.87
N HIS A 85 -10.38 -58.26 -67.60
CA HIS A 85 -11.13 -57.04 -67.24
C HIS A 85 -12.30 -57.34 -66.28
N LYS A 86 -12.71 -56.35 -65.47
CA LYS A 86 -13.82 -56.49 -64.49
C LYS A 86 -15.20 -56.67 -65.14
N SER A 87 -15.34 -56.47 -66.44
CA SER A 87 -16.59 -56.61 -67.21
C SER A 87 -17.13 -58.03 -67.38
N ASP A 88 -16.34 -59.05 -67.00
CA ASP A 88 -16.52 -60.41 -67.48
C ASP A 88 -17.02 -61.39 -66.38
N ILE A 89 -17.55 -60.87 -65.28
CA ILE A 89 -18.14 -61.63 -64.17
C ILE A 89 -19.37 -60.87 -63.66
N ASN A 90 -20.46 -61.57 -63.33
CA ASN A 90 -21.57 -60.99 -62.56
C ASN A 90 -21.29 -61.12 -61.06
N TYR A 91 -21.74 -60.14 -60.25
CA TYR A 91 -21.58 -60.14 -58.79
C TYR A 91 -22.03 -61.46 -58.13
N GLY A 92 -21.21 -61.98 -57.21
CA GLY A 92 -21.41 -63.29 -56.57
C GLY A 92 -21.10 -64.50 -57.49
N GLY A 93 -20.81 -64.27 -58.77
CA GLY A 93 -20.20 -65.24 -59.65
C GLY A 93 -18.70 -65.37 -59.42
N ASN A 94 -18.14 -66.50 -59.81
CA ASN A 94 -16.70 -66.74 -59.76
C ASN A 94 -16.21 -67.39 -61.07
N LYS A 95 -15.08 -66.91 -61.61
CA LYS A 95 -14.47 -67.50 -62.82
C LYS A 95 -13.07 -68.06 -62.53
N PRO A 96 -12.63 -69.14 -63.19
CA PRO A 96 -11.26 -69.62 -63.07
C PRO A 96 -10.25 -68.52 -63.43
N ASN A 97 -9.19 -68.40 -62.64
CA ASN A 97 -8.08 -67.50 -62.91
C ASN A 97 -7.09 -68.21 -63.84
N SER A 98 -7.07 -67.82 -65.11
CA SER A 98 -6.22 -68.43 -66.15
C SER A 98 -4.72 -68.35 -65.86
N ILE A 99 -4.29 -67.44 -64.97
CA ILE A 99 -2.88 -67.25 -64.59
C ILE A 99 -2.46 -68.20 -63.45
N PHE A 100 -3.39 -68.59 -62.57
CA PHE A 100 -3.09 -69.38 -61.35
C PHE A 100 -3.75 -70.77 -61.32
N GLY A 101 -4.33 -71.22 -62.43
CA GLY A 101 -4.92 -72.56 -62.60
C GLY A 101 -6.36 -72.68 -62.08
N GLU A 102 -7.08 -73.72 -62.54
CA GLU A 102 -8.54 -73.86 -62.41
C GLU A 102 -9.09 -73.80 -60.97
N ASN A 103 -8.25 -74.12 -59.96
CA ASN A 103 -8.62 -74.10 -58.54
C ASN A 103 -8.58 -72.69 -57.92
N ASN A 104 -7.87 -71.74 -58.53
CA ASN A 104 -7.86 -70.34 -58.07
C ASN A 104 -8.95 -69.60 -58.85
N ARG A 105 -9.98 -69.10 -58.17
CA ARG A 105 -11.11 -68.40 -58.80
C ARG A 105 -11.05 -66.93 -58.46
N LEU A 106 -11.32 -66.08 -59.45
CA LEU A 106 -11.60 -64.67 -59.21
C LEU A 106 -13.02 -64.59 -58.65
N GLU A 107 -13.14 -64.15 -57.41
CA GLU A 107 -14.41 -63.85 -56.75
C GLU A 107 -14.64 -62.34 -56.79
N ASP A 108 -15.80 -61.92 -57.31
CA ASP A 108 -16.25 -60.55 -57.18
C ASP A 108 -16.93 -60.42 -55.81
N SER A 109 -16.25 -59.74 -54.88
CA SER A 109 -16.70 -59.55 -53.51
C SER A 109 -18.08 -58.89 -53.49
N GLN A 110 -18.94 -59.30 -52.55
CA GLN A 110 -20.25 -58.67 -52.31
C GLN A 110 -20.12 -57.14 -52.31
N PRO A 111 -21.07 -56.40 -52.91
CA PRO A 111 -20.93 -54.96 -53.09
C PRO A 111 -20.69 -54.27 -51.75
N THR A 112 -19.61 -53.52 -51.69
CA THR A 112 -19.15 -52.86 -50.46
C THR A 112 -19.75 -51.46 -50.45
N PRO A 113 -20.65 -51.13 -49.52
CA PRO A 113 -21.38 -49.87 -49.60
C PRO A 113 -20.52 -48.66 -49.24
N VAL A 114 -20.50 -47.68 -50.15
CA VAL A 114 -20.18 -46.28 -49.84
C VAL A 114 -21.48 -45.51 -49.73
N TYR A 115 -21.64 -44.87 -48.58
CA TYR A 115 -22.73 -43.95 -48.32
C TYR A 115 -22.31 -42.52 -48.67
N THR A 116 -23.28 -41.66 -48.91
CA THR A 116 -23.08 -40.23 -48.94
C THR A 116 -24.31 -39.57 -48.34
N ILE A 117 -24.10 -38.77 -47.31
CA ILE A 117 -25.14 -37.96 -46.68
C ILE A 117 -24.71 -36.49 -46.68
N THR A 118 -25.59 -35.61 -47.16
CA THR A 118 -25.32 -34.17 -47.26
C THR A 118 -26.50 -33.38 -46.71
N LYS A 119 -26.24 -32.25 -46.05
CA LYS A 119 -27.26 -31.44 -45.38
C LYS A 119 -27.16 -29.99 -45.78
N LYS A 120 -28.32 -29.36 -45.99
CA LYS A 120 -28.50 -27.94 -46.24
C LYS A 120 -29.77 -27.44 -45.55
N ALA A 121 -29.92 -26.13 -45.43
CA ALA A 121 -31.21 -25.51 -45.11
C ALA A 121 -31.80 -24.88 -46.38
N THR A 122 -33.11 -25.02 -46.59
CA THR A 122 -33.83 -24.23 -47.60
C THR A 122 -34.13 -22.81 -47.09
N SER A 123 -33.98 -22.60 -45.78
CA SER A 123 -34.11 -21.30 -45.12
C SER A 123 -33.01 -20.28 -45.46
N ASN A 124 -31.90 -20.66 -46.11
CA ASN A 124 -30.91 -19.72 -46.64
C ASN A 124 -30.39 -20.14 -48.03
N SER A 125 -29.84 -19.20 -48.79
CA SER A 125 -29.39 -19.42 -50.17
C SER A 125 -27.99 -20.02 -50.30
N THR A 126 -27.15 -19.87 -49.28
CA THR A 126 -25.77 -20.38 -49.20
C THR A 126 -25.44 -20.75 -47.76
N GLU A 127 -24.47 -21.64 -47.54
CA GLU A 127 -23.96 -21.94 -46.20
C GLU A 127 -23.45 -20.66 -45.52
N ASN A 128 -23.71 -20.50 -44.21
CA ASN A 128 -23.46 -19.29 -43.42
C ASN A 128 -24.23 -18.03 -43.91
N GLY A 129 -25.08 -18.15 -44.93
CA GLY A 129 -25.93 -17.07 -45.42
C GLY A 129 -27.07 -16.74 -44.46
N PHE A 130 -27.56 -15.50 -44.52
CA PHE A 130 -28.69 -15.04 -43.72
C PHE A 130 -29.97 -15.81 -44.08
N MET A 131 -30.77 -16.08 -43.05
CA MET A 131 -32.10 -16.67 -43.16
C MET A 131 -33.03 -15.78 -43.98
N ASN A 132 -33.86 -16.40 -44.82
CA ASN A 132 -34.89 -15.70 -45.57
C ASN A 132 -35.99 -15.18 -44.62
N GLN A 133 -36.68 -14.10 -45.04
CA GLN A 133 -37.67 -13.43 -44.20
C GLN A 133 -38.85 -14.31 -43.80
N THR A 134 -39.25 -15.29 -44.64
CA THR A 134 -40.37 -16.19 -44.36
C THR A 134 -40.04 -17.14 -43.22
N SER A 135 -38.93 -17.88 -43.31
CA SER A 135 -38.43 -18.74 -42.23
C SER A 135 -38.12 -17.95 -40.96
N TYR A 136 -37.56 -16.74 -41.10
CA TYR A 136 -37.33 -15.88 -39.94
C TYR A 136 -38.65 -15.47 -39.27
N THR A 137 -39.68 -15.08 -40.02
CA THR A 137 -40.98 -14.66 -39.45
C THR A 137 -41.72 -15.83 -38.79
N GLU A 138 -41.74 -16.99 -39.47
CA GLU A 138 -42.25 -18.27 -38.95
C GLU A 138 -41.51 -18.69 -37.68
N GLY A 139 -40.21 -18.39 -37.59
CA GLY A 139 -39.36 -18.76 -36.46
C GLY A 139 -38.80 -20.19 -36.56
N ALA A 140 -38.83 -20.79 -37.75
CA ALA A 140 -38.41 -22.16 -37.99
C ALA A 140 -37.44 -22.27 -39.16
N ILE A 141 -36.47 -23.18 -39.04
CA ILE A 141 -35.50 -23.50 -40.09
C ILE A 141 -35.92 -24.81 -40.73
N GLU A 142 -36.06 -24.82 -42.06
CA GLU A 142 -36.30 -26.01 -42.84
C GLU A 142 -34.97 -26.59 -43.34
N TRP A 143 -34.71 -27.84 -42.94
CA TRP A 143 -33.54 -28.62 -43.28
C TRP A 143 -33.88 -29.63 -44.38
N GLN A 144 -32.93 -29.85 -45.29
CA GLN A 144 -32.94 -30.92 -46.28
C GLN A 144 -31.67 -31.76 -46.12
N VAL A 145 -31.85 -33.07 -46.06
CA VAL A 145 -30.77 -34.07 -45.98
C VAL A 145 -30.91 -35.01 -47.17
N ASP A 146 -29.95 -34.97 -48.08
CA ASP A 146 -29.89 -35.81 -49.28
C ASP A 146 -28.93 -36.98 -49.02
N ILE A 147 -29.43 -38.21 -49.15
CA ILE A 147 -28.73 -39.47 -48.82
C ILE A 147 -28.66 -40.36 -50.06
N ALA A 148 -27.53 -41.02 -50.29
CA ALA A 148 -27.34 -42.01 -51.35
C ALA A 148 -26.47 -43.19 -50.88
N ALA A 149 -26.64 -44.36 -51.51
CA ALA A 149 -25.76 -45.51 -51.37
C ALA A 149 -25.37 -46.11 -52.73
N LYS A 150 -24.08 -46.46 -52.87
CA LYS A 150 -23.47 -47.04 -54.08
C LYS A 150 -22.35 -48.02 -53.71
N ASP A 151 -21.87 -48.82 -54.66
CA ASP A 151 -20.67 -49.64 -54.44
C ASP A 151 -19.39 -48.78 -54.32
N THR A 152 -18.41 -49.28 -53.55
CA THR A 152 -17.11 -48.63 -53.32
C THR A 152 -16.25 -48.54 -54.59
N PHE A 153 -16.41 -49.51 -55.50
CA PHE A 153 -15.54 -49.71 -56.66
C PHE A 153 -16.27 -49.59 -57.99
N ASP A 154 -17.57 -49.29 -57.98
CA ASP A 154 -18.40 -49.00 -59.16
C ASP A 154 -19.60 -48.09 -58.84
N ASP A 155 -19.45 -46.80 -59.14
CA ASP A 155 -20.48 -45.77 -58.95
C ASP A 155 -21.79 -46.01 -59.74
N SER A 156 -21.80 -46.90 -60.74
CA SER A 156 -23.01 -47.27 -61.47
C SER A 156 -23.90 -48.24 -60.69
N ILE A 157 -23.34 -48.92 -59.69
CA ILE A 157 -24.04 -49.90 -58.86
C ILE A 157 -24.64 -49.18 -57.66
N LEU A 158 -25.96 -49.03 -57.69
CA LEU A 158 -26.74 -48.34 -56.68
C LEU A 158 -27.29 -49.34 -55.66
N LEU A 159 -27.02 -49.09 -54.38
CA LEU A 159 -27.38 -50.00 -53.28
C LEU A 159 -28.61 -49.48 -52.53
N SER A 160 -29.45 -50.38 -52.00
CA SER A 160 -30.68 -49.98 -51.30
C SER A 160 -30.37 -49.32 -49.96
N LEU A 161 -31.16 -48.30 -49.60
CA LEU A 161 -31.16 -47.68 -48.27
C LEU A 161 -32.11 -48.41 -47.28
N GLU A 162 -32.84 -49.43 -47.74
CA GLU A 162 -33.80 -50.20 -46.95
C GLU A 162 -33.20 -50.74 -45.64
N GLY A 163 -33.92 -50.54 -44.53
CA GLY A 163 -33.49 -50.99 -43.19
C GLY A 163 -32.39 -50.14 -42.53
N LEU A 164 -31.80 -49.18 -43.25
CA LEU A 164 -30.92 -48.17 -42.66
C LEU A 164 -31.75 -47.08 -41.97
N LYS A 165 -31.12 -46.36 -41.05
CA LYS A 165 -31.75 -45.34 -40.20
C LYS A 165 -31.16 -43.97 -40.46
N PHE A 166 -32.01 -43.03 -40.87
CA PHE A 166 -31.73 -41.61 -40.68
C PHE A 166 -31.74 -41.29 -39.18
N TYR A 167 -30.76 -40.51 -38.73
CA TYR A 167 -30.69 -40.02 -37.35
C TYR A 167 -30.27 -38.55 -37.30
N ASP A 168 -30.92 -37.76 -36.46
CA ASP A 168 -30.54 -36.38 -36.16
C ASP A 168 -30.63 -36.17 -34.64
N ALA A 169 -29.56 -35.66 -34.04
CA ALA A 169 -29.42 -35.50 -32.60
C ALA A 169 -30.03 -34.19 -32.05
N LEU A 170 -30.59 -33.34 -32.92
CA LEU A 170 -31.30 -32.08 -32.61
C LEU A 170 -30.83 -31.39 -31.31
N ASP A 171 -29.60 -30.87 -31.34
CA ASP A 171 -29.09 -30.03 -30.27
C ASP A 171 -30.03 -28.83 -30.07
N LEU A 172 -30.73 -28.80 -28.93
CA LEU A 172 -31.72 -27.78 -28.62
C LEU A 172 -31.13 -26.38 -28.48
N THR A 173 -29.83 -26.27 -28.21
CA THR A 173 -29.12 -24.99 -28.10
C THR A 173 -28.63 -24.50 -29.46
N GLU A 174 -28.29 -25.42 -30.37
CA GLU A 174 -27.77 -25.11 -31.70
C GLU A 174 -28.83 -25.07 -32.79
N ALA A 175 -29.60 -26.15 -32.97
CA ALA A 175 -30.59 -26.34 -34.02
C ALA A 175 -32.05 -26.16 -33.55
N GLY A 176 -32.31 -26.37 -32.26
CA GLY A 176 -33.61 -26.23 -31.62
C GLY A 176 -34.56 -27.41 -31.87
N PRO A 177 -35.71 -27.45 -31.16
CA PRO A 177 -36.60 -28.60 -31.17
C PRO A 177 -37.32 -28.79 -32.51
N TYR A 178 -37.63 -30.05 -32.84
CA TYR A 178 -38.41 -30.41 -34.02
C TYR A 178 -39.77 -29.71 -34.08
N VAL A 179 -40.16 -29.24 -35.28
CA VAL A 179 -41.53 -28.77 -35.54
C VAL A 179 -42.40 -29.97 -35.91
N GLU A 180 -43.34 -30.33 -35.04
CA GLU A 180 -44.21 -31.48 -35.23
C GLU A 180 -44.97 -31.45 -36.58
N GLY A 181 -45.09 -32.60 -37.24
CA GLY A 181 -45.73 -32.74 -38.55
C GLY A 181 -44.93 -32.22 -39.76
N SER A 182 -43.73 -31.63 -39.57
CA SER A 182 -42.92 -31.09 -40.68
C SER A 182 -42.08 -32.12 -41.44
N PHE A 183 -41.93 -33.35 -40.92
CA PHE A 183 -41.05 -34.38 -41.46
C PHE A 183 -41.60 -35.03 -42.75
N LYS A 184 -40.74 -35.15 -43.77
CA LYS A 184 -41.06 -35.75 -45.07
C LYS A 184 -39.87 -36.54 -45.60
N VAL A 185 -40.16 -37.59 -46.37
CA VAL A 185 -39.18 -38.39 -47.12
C VAL A 185 -39.60 -38.45 -48.58
N ASN A 186 -38.70 -38.11 -49.49
CA ASN A 186 -38.95 -37.96 -50.93
C ASN A 186 -40.19 -37.09 -51.23
N GLY A 187 -40.38 -36.03 -50.43
CA GLY A 187 -41.51 -35.09 -50.52
C GLY A 187 -42.84 -35.58 -49.92
N GLN A 188 -42.95 -36.85 -49.55
CA GLN A 188 -44.15 -37.41 -48.89
C GLN A 188 -44.06 -37.25 -47.37
N ALA A 189 -45.18 -36.96 -46.71
CA ALA A 189 -45.23 -36.86 -45.25
C ALA A 189 -44.92 -38.22 -44.60
N ALA A 190 -44.08 -38.20 -43.56
CA ALA A 190 -43.65 -39.40 -42.84
C ALA A 190 -43.51 -39.10 -41.35
N THR A 191 -43.65 -40.13 -40.51
CA THR A 191 -43.53 -40.00 -39.05
C THR A 191 -42.19 -40.58 -38.58
N PRO A 192 -41.33 -39.79 -37.93
CA PRO A 192 -40.10 -40.31 -37.33
C PRO A 192 -40.40 -41.21 -36.11
N GLU A 193 -39.57 -42.24 -35.94
CA GLU A 193 -39.63 -43.21 -34.84
C GLU A 193 -39.27 -42.55 -33.51
N GLY A 194 -40.14 -42.74 -32.51
CA GLY A 194 -39.85 -42.34 -31.13
C GLY A 194 -39.56 -40.85 -30.95
N SER A 195 -40.18 -39.98 -31.76
CA SER A 195 -39.89 -38.55 -31.84
C SER A 195 -39.97 -37.85 -30.48
N THR A 196 -38.83 -37.67 -29.84
CA THR A 196 -38.66 -36.70 -28.76
C THR A 196 -38.29 -35.35 -29.39
N ALA A 197 -38.48 -34.24 -28.67
CA ALA A 197 -38.11 -32.93 -29.18
C ALA A 197 -36.59 -32.80 -29.50
N ASN A 198 -35.78 -33.75 -29.01
CA ASN A 198 -34.33 -33.71 -28.96
C ASN A 198 -33.66 -34.75 -29.88
N ALA A 199 -34.41 -35.54 -30.65
CA ALA A 199 -33.84 -36.44 -31.65
C ALA A 199 -34.88 -36.90 -32.67
N LEU A 200 -34.47 -37.07 -33.93
CA LEU A 200 -35.24 -37.69 -35.00
C LEU A 200 -34.59 -38.99 -35.41
N THR A 201 -35.35 -40.07 -35.50
CA THR A 201 -34.92 -41.36 -36.08
C THR A 201 -35.94 -41.77 -37.14
N TYR A 202 -35.50 -42.39 -38.24
CA TYR A 202 -36.41 -42.95 -39.24
C TYR A 202 -35.74 -44.10 -39.99
N THR A 203 -36.28 -45.32 -39.87
CA THR A 203 -35.86 -46.48 -40.66
C THR A 203 -36.48 -46.40 -42.06
N PHE A 204 -35.65 -46.49 -43.10
CA PHE A 204 -36.15 -46.44 -44.46
C PHE A 204 -36.91 -47.72 -44.85
N PRO A 205 -38.14 -47.61 -45.39
CA PRO A 205 -38.99 -48.76 -45.68
C PRO A 205 -38.53 -49.52 -46.94
N PRO A 206 -39.04 -50.74 -47.15
CA PRO A 206 -38.83 -51.48 -48.38
C PRO A 206 -39.23 -50.70 -49.63
N GLY A 207 -38.40 -50.79 -50.67
CA GLY A 207 -38.64 -50.10 -51.95
C GLY A 207 -38.29 -48.61 -51.97
N ILE A 208 -37.65 -48.05 -50.93
CA ILE A 208 -37.14 -46.67 -50.91
C ILE A 208 -36.12 -46.37 -52.04
N GLY A 209 -35.43 -47.41 -52.52
CA GLY A 209 -34.37 -47.31 -53.53
C GLY A 209 -33.02 -46.91 -52.93
N SER A 210 -32.16 -46.35 -53.77
CA SER A 210 -30.76 -46.03 -53.44
C SER A 210 -30.50 -44.56 -53.08
N LYS A 211 -31.54 -43.73 -53.13
CA LYS A 211 -31.49 -42.31 -52.79
C LYS A 211 -32.72 -41.91 -51.99
N ALA A 212 -32.53 -41.11 -50.95
CA ALA A 212 -33.60 -40.55 -50.15
C ALA A 212 -33.29 -39.09 -49.81
N THR A 213 -34.29 -38.22 -49.96
CA THR A 213 -34.26 -36.83 -49.47
C THR A 213 -35.19 -36.73 -48.28
N VAL A 214 -34.64 -36.45 -47.10
CA VAL A 214 -35.38 -36.17 -45.86
C VAL A 214 -35.48 -34.66 -45.69
N THR A 215 -36.68 -34.13 -45.42
CA THR A 215 -36.86 -32.71 -45.05
C THR A 215 -37.67 -32.57 -43.78
N PHE A 216 -37.28 -31.65 -42.90
CA PHE A 216 -37.99 -31.37 -41.65
C PHE A 216 -37.69 -29.93 -41.18
N LYS A 217 -38.51 -29.39 -40.29
CA LYS A 217 -38.28 -28.09 -39.66
C LYS A 217 -37.84 -28.24 -38.21
N THR A 218 -37.01 -27.31 -37.74
CA THR A 218 -36.74 -27.08 -36.31
C THR A 218 -37.14 -25.66 -35.93
N TRP A 219 -37.65 -25.45 -34.72
CA TRP A 219 -37.81 -24.12 -34.16
C TRP A 219 -36.44 -23.50 -33.88
N ILE A 220 -36.31 -22.20 -34.12
CA ILE A 220 -35.07 -21.48 -33.77
C ILE A 220 -34.88 -21.49 -32.24
N PRO A 221 -33.69 -21.83 -31.71
CA PRO A 221 -33.38 -21.72 -30.28
C PRO A 221 -33.66 -20.31 -29.75
N LYS A 222 -34.48 -20.23 -28.71
CA LYS A 222 -34.97 -18.98 -28.11
C LYS A 222 -33.86 -17.98 -27.76
N GLU A 223 -32.75 -18.45 -27.19
CA GLU A 223 -31.60 -17.63 -26.80
C GLU A 223 -30.82 -17.04 -28.00
N LYS A 224 -30.87 -17.70 -29.16
CA LYS A 224 -30.31 -17.17 -30.41
C LYS A 224 -31.27 -16.21 -31.10
N TYR A 225 -32.56 -16.37 -30.85
CA TYR A 225 -33.63 -15.61 -31.48
C TYR A 225 -33.91 -14.28 -30.80
N TYR A 226 -33.98 -14.27 -29.46
CA TYR A 226 -34.26 -13.09 -28.64
C TYR A 226 -33.06 -12.78 -27.74
N ARG A 227 -32.57 -11.53 -27.78
CA ARG A 227 -31.33 -11.18 -27.06
C ARG A 227 -31.31 -9.73 -26.57
N GLU A 228 -30.50 -9.47 -25.54
CA GLU A 228 -30.25 -8.12 -25.02
C GLU A 228 -29.37 -7.29 -25.97
N TYR A 229 -29.81 -6.09 -26.38
CA TYR A 229 -29.04 -5.25 -27.29
C TYR A 229 -27.67 -4.86 -26.71
N ASN A 230 -26.61 -5.40 -27.30
CA ASN A 230 -25.24 -5.02 -27.01
C ASN A 230 -24.64 -4.26 -28.20
N PRO A 231 -24.32 -2.95 -28.08
CA PRO A 231 -23.78 -2.15 -29.17
C PRO A 231 -22.36 -2.55 -29.61
N GLY A 232 -21.67 -3.42 -28.86
CA GLY A 232 -20.38 -4.00 -29.24
C GLY A 232 -20.46 -5.38 -29.92
N ASP A 233 -21.67 -5.94 -30.06
CA ASP A 233 -21.90 -7.22 -30.71
C ASP A 233 -22.09 -7.04 -32.23
N ALA A 234 -21.60 -7.98 -33.04
CA ALA A 234 -21.82 -7.99 -34.49
C ALA A 234 -23.33 -8.13 -34.84
N GLY A 235 -24.14 -8.57 -33.89
CA GLY A 235 -25.59 -8.50 -33.94
C GLY A 235 -26.24 -9.68 -34.67
N TRP A 236 -25.47 -10.71 -35.01
CA TRP A 236 -25.94 -11.91 -35.69
C TRP A 236 -25.47 -13.19 -34.99
N GLN A 237 -26.34 -14.21 -35.05
CA GLN A 237 -26.14 -15.54 -34.52
C GLN A 237 -26.07 -16.54 -35.68
N THR A 238 -25.47 -17.71 -35.44
CA THR A 238 -25.53 -18.84 -36.36
C THR A 238 -26.13 -20.06 -35.69
N ILE A 239 -26.84 -20.84 -36.49
CA ILE A 239 -27.48 -22.10 -36.12
C ILE A 239 -26.89 -23.18 -37.00
N ALA A 240 -26.25 -24.15 -36.37
CA ALA A 240 -25.63 -25.29 -37.03
C ALA A 240 -26.49 -26.54 -36.84
N ASN A 241 -26.61 -27.37 -37.87
CA ASN A 241 -27.22 -28.70 -37.72
C ASN A 241 -26.53 -29.73 -38.64
N ALA A 242 -26.42 -30.98 -38.17
CA ALA A 242 -25.82 -32.13 -38.85
C ALA A 242 -26.74 -33.36 -38.73
N ALA A 243 -26.58 -34.37 -39.56
CA ALA A 243 -27.35 -35.61 -39.50
C ALA A 243 -26.44 -36.83 -39.72
N GLU A 244 -26.92 -38.01 -39.37
CA GLU A 244 -26.19 -39.27 -39.47
C GLU A 244 -27.01 -40.31 -40.24
N LEU A 245 -26.29 -41.20 -40.94
CA LEU A 245 -26.84 -42.45 -41.42
C LEU A 245 -26.33 -43.57 -40.51
N ARG A 246 -27.24 -44.42 -40.04
CA ARG A 246 -26.96 -45.53 -39.12
C ARG A 246 -27.48 -46.84 -39.68
N ASP A 247 -26.89 -47.95 -39.25
CA ASP A 247 -27.37 -49.29 -39.59
C ASP A 247 -28.62 -49.68 -38.78
N SER A 248 -29.14 -50.89 -39.02
CA SER A 248 -30.30 -51.41 -38.31
C SER A 248 -30.08 -51.57 -36.79
N SER A 249 -28.83 -51.82 -36.35
CA SER A 249 -28.44 -51.90 -34.93
C SER A 249 -28.32 -50.53 -34.25
N GLY A 250 -28.17 -49.46 -35.05
CA GLY A 250 -27.96 -48.09 -34.58
C GLY A 250 -26.50 -47.64 -34.60
N GLN A 251 -25.59 -48.44 -35.15
CA GLN A 251 -24.19 -48.05 -35.36
C GLN A 251 -24.09 -47.02 -36.49
N LYS A 252 -23.26 -45.99 -36.30
CA LYS A 252 -23.00 -44.94 -37.28
C LYS A 252 -22.27 -45.49 -38.51
N LEU A 253 -22.84 -45.24 -39.69
CA LEU A 253 -22.27 -45.57 -41.00
C LEU A 253 -21.62 -44.35 -41.65
N ASP A 254 -22.29 -43.19 -41.63
CA ASP A 254 -21.80 -41.94 -42.22
C ASP A 254 -22.47 -40.70 -41.55
N PHE A 255 -22.00 -39.49 -41.85
CA PHE A 255 -22.58 -38.23 -41.33
C PHE A 255 -22.45 -37.06 -42.30
N SER A 256 -23.43 -36.15 -42.23
CA SER A 256 -23.47 -34.96 -43.06
C SER A 256 -22.41 -33.93 -42.66
N ASN A 257 -22.10 -33.04 -43.60
CA ASN A 257 -21.60 -31.71 -43.25
C ASN A 257 -22.52 -31.02 -42.23
N SER A 258 -21.96 -30.14 -41.40
CA SER A 258 -22.75 -29.25 -40.54
C SER A 258 -23.13 -28.01 -41.35
N TRP A 259 -24.42 -27.81 -41.65
CA TRP A 259 -24.87 -26.62 -42.39
C TRP A 259 -25.26 -25.51 -41.42
N ARG A 260 -24.85 -24.28 -41.76
CA ARG A 260 -25.06 -23.09 -40.93
C ARG A 260 -26.03 -22.10 -41.54
N VAL A 261 -26.96 -21.61 -40.72
CA VAL A 261 -27.89 -20.52 -41.04
C VAL A 261 -27.61 -19.34 -40.13
N ALA A 262 -27.36 -18.16 -40.72
CA ALA A 262 -27.16 -16.93 -39.96
C ALA A 262 -28.49 -16.17 -39.79
N LEU A 263 -28.65 -15.47 -38.67
CA LEU A 263 -29.76 -14.55 -38.44
C LEU A 263 -29.29 -13.36 -37.61
N LYS A 264 -29.97 -12.20 -37.68
CA LYS A 264 -29.83 -11.20 -36.60
C LYS A 264 -30.86 -11.53 -35.55
N SER A 265 -30.49 -11.54 -34.27
CA SER A 265 -31.49 -11.69 -33.21
C SER A 265 -32.46 -10.51 -33.25
N ASP A 266 -33.65 -10.70 -32.69
CA ASP A 266 -34.56 -9.61 -32.39
C ASP A 266 -34.26 -9.12 -30.97
N TRP A 267 -34.03 -7.81 -30.84
CA TRP A 267 -33.42 -7.25 -29.64
C TRP A 267 -34.41 -6.45 -28.80
N ILE A 268 -34.23 -6.54 -27.49
CA ILE A 268 -34.68 -5.50 -26.57
C ILE A 268 -33.56 -4.47 -26.39
N GLN A 269 -33.84 -3.20 -26.66
CA GLN A 269 -32.90 -2.08 -26.55
C GLN A 269 -33.41 -1.07 -25.53
N HIS A 270 -32.60 -0.69 -24.55
CA HIS A 270 -32.94 0.32 -23.54
C HIS A 270 -31.89 1.43 -23.50
N VAL A 271 -32.34 2.68 -23.51
CA VAL A 271 -31.48 3.87 -23.52
C VAL A 271 -32.02 4.89 -22.53
N GLY A 272 -31.18 5.32 -21.58
CA GLY A 272 -31.45 6.44 -20.69
C GLY A 272 -30.83 7.73 -21.24
N THR A 273 -31.65 8.75 -21.48
CA THR A 273 -31.21 10.08 -21.94
C THR A 273 -31.63 11.15 -20.93
N LEU A 274 -30.67 11.89 -20.38
CA LEU A 274 -30.97 13.07 -19.56
C LEU A 274 -31.54 14.19 -20.44
N ASN A 275 -32.78 14.58 -20.15
CA ASN A 275 -33.34 15.81 -20.67
C ASN A 275 -32.70 16.96 -19.90
N LYS A 276 -31.95 17.82 -20.60
CA LYS A 276 -31.43 19.03 -19.97
C LYS A 276 -32.60 19.92 -19.56
N PRO A 277 -32.67 20.37 -18.30
CA PRO A 277 -33.71 21.29 -17.88
C PRO A 277 -33.59 22.60 -18.67
N VAL A 278 -34.70 23.10 -19.21
CA VAL A 278 -34.74 24.35 -19.99
C VAL A 278 -34.59 25.56 -19.05
N ASN A 279 -35.09 25.43 -17.82
CA ASN A 279 -34.93 26.37 -16.73
C ASN A 279 -34.06 25.74 -15.62
N PRO A 280 -32.99 26.39 -15.11
CA PRO A 280 -32.10 25.81 -14.09
C PRO A 280 -32.79 25.48 -12.74
N THR A 281 -34.04 25.88 -12.51
CA THR A 281 -34.83 25.42 -11.36
C THR A 281 -35.60 24.13 -11.59
N ASP A 282 -35.70 23.65 -12.84
CA ASP A 282 -36.41 22.41 -13.13
C ASP A 282 -35.57 21.20 -12.69
N PRO A 283 -36.20 20.20 -12.05
CA PRO A 283 -35.50 18.98 -11.67
C PRO A 283 -35.04 18.25 -12.94
N SER A 284 -33.81 17.75 -12.90
CA SER A 284 -33.28 16.92 -13.99
C SER A 284 -34.19 15.72 -14.22
N THR A 285 -34.57 15.45 -15.47
CA THR A 285 -35.36 14.27 -15.82
C THR A 285 -34.60 13.37 -16.77
N ILE A 286 -34.74 12.05 -16.58
CA ILE A 286 -34.20 11.05 -17.51
C ILE A 286 -35.37 10.44 -18.26
N THR A 287 -35.32 10.54 -19.59
CA THR A 287 -36.17 9.77 -20.51
C THR A 287 -35.51 8.42 -20.75
N TRP A 288 -36.14 7.37 -20.27
CA TRP A 288 -35.82 5.99 -20.62
C TRP A 288 -36.65 5.58 -21.82
N THR A 289 -36.00 5.03 -22.84
CA THR A 289 -36.64 4.52 -24.07
C THR A 289 -36.32 3.04 -24.19
N ILE A 290 -37.35 2.20 -24.26
CA ILE A 290 -37.26 0.75 -24.35
C ILE A 290 -37.91 0.32 -25.66
N ASP A 291 -37.09 -0.02 -26.65
CA ASP A 291 -37.53 -0.54 -27.95
C ASP A 291 -37.51 -2.07 -27.92
N VAL A 292 -38.58 -2.70 -28.44
CA VAL A 292 -38.75 -4.16 -28.54
C VAL A 292 -39.29 -4.52 -29.92
N ASN A 293 -38.93 -5.70 -30.46
CA ASN A 293 -39.41 -6.22 -31.75
C ASN A 293 -39.06 -5.33 -32.97
N LYS A 294 -38.01 -4.52 -32.83
CA LYS A 294 -37.67 -3.42 -33.75
C LYS A 294 -37.14 -3.86 -35.10
N ASN A 295 -36.40 -4.97 -35.16
CA ASN A 295 -35.69 -5.35 -36.38
C ASN A 295 -36.54 -6.13 -37.38
N TYR A 296 -37.60 -6.80 -36.90
CA TYR A 296 -38.31 -7.82 -37.67
C TYR A 296 -39.83 -7.72 -37.66
N ASN A 297 -40.42 -6.87 -36.81
CA ASN A 297 -41.84 -6.52 -36.90
C ASN A 297 -42.77 -7.75 -36.80
N LYS A 298 -42.50 -8.63 -35.82
CA LYS A 298 -43.36 -9.79 -35.51
C LYS A 298 -44.80 -9.34 -35.25
N GLN A 299 -45.73 -10.09 -35.82
CA GLN A 299 -47.18 -9.94 -35.65
C GLN A 299 -47.72 -11.01 -34.69
N GLY A 300 -48.90 -10.81 -34.13
CA GLY A 300 -49.55 -11.78 -33.25
C GLY A 300 -48.90 -11.91 -31.86
N LEU A 301 -48.32 -10.83 -31.34
CA LEU A 301 -47.80 -10.81 -29.98
C LEU A 301 -48.98 -10.67 -29.00
N LYS A 302 -49.05 -11.56 -28.02
CA LYS A 302 -50.15 -11.65 -27.04
C LYS A 302 -49.66 -11.38 -25.63
N SER A 303 -50.52 -10.76 -24.83
CA SER A 303 -50.24 -10.47 -23.41
C SER A 303 -48.89 -9.77 -23.20
N PHE A 304 -48.52 -8.86 -24.12
CA PHE A 304 -47.23 -8.18 -24.12
C PHE A 304 -47.11 -7.28 -22.89
N THR A 305 -46.01 -7.42 -22.17
CA THR A 305 -45.69 -6.64 -20.96
C THR A 305 -44.23 -6.19 -20.99
N ILE A 306 -43.98 -5.01 -20.42
CA ILE A 306 -42.64 -4.57 -20.05
C ILE A 306 -42.64 -4.32 -18.54
N THR A 307 -41.65 -4.80 -17.83
CA THR A 307 -41.41 -4.52 -16.41
C THR A 307 -40.16 -3.66 -16.30
N ASP A 308 -40.29 -2.44 -15.79
CA ASP A 308 -39.17 -1.52 -15.58
C ASP A 308 -39.31 -0.86 -14.21
N ALA A 309 -38.59 -1.42 -13.23
CA ALA A 309 -38.58 -0.94 -11.87
C ALA A 309 -37.48 0.12 -11.71
N LEU A 310 -37.87 1.40 -11.73
CA LEU A 310 -36.95 2.52 -11.65
C LEU A 310 -35.99 2.38 -10.44
N PRO A 311 -34.67 2.54 -10.64
CA PRO A 311 -33.70 2.42 -9.57
C PRO A 311 -33.89 3.50 -8.50
N GLY A 312 -33.53 3.15 -7.25
CA GLY A 312 -33.60 4.06 -6.11
C GLY A 312 -32.85 5.36 -6.38
N GLY A 313 -33.50 6.50 -6.08
CA GLY A 313 -33.00 7.82 -6.45
C GLY A 313 -33.66 8.43 -7.70
N LEU A 314 -34.55 7.69 -8.38
CA LEU A 314 -35.47 8.21 -9.39
C LEU A 314 -36.92 8.12 -8.90
N ALA A 315 -37.75 9.08 -9.31
CA ALA A 315 -39.20 9.06 -9.14
C ALA A 315 -39.90 8.95 -10.51
N PHE A 316 -40.95 8.15 -10.62
CA PHE A 316 -41.77 8.06 -11.82
C PHE A 316 -42.52 9.39 -12.07
N LYS A 317 -42.49 9.91 -13.30
CA LYS A 317 -43.27 11.10 -13.70
C LYS A 317 -44.38 10.75 -14.68
N SER A 318 -44.06 10.00 -15.73
CA SER A 318 -45.04 9.54 -16.73
C SER A 318 -44.47 8.40 -17.57
N ALA A 319 -45.35 7.67 -18.24
CA ALA A 319 -44.95 6.82 -19.36
C ALA A 319 -45.98 6.88 -20.50
N ALA A 320 -45.50 6.61 -21.71
CA ALA A 320 -46.32 6.43 -22.89
C ALA A 320 -45.62 5.45 -23.85
N TYR A 321 -46.40 4.72 -24.65
CA TYR A 321 -45.86 3.86 -25.68
C TYR A 321 -46.21 4.34 -27.09
N GLN A 322 -45.41 3.90 -28.06
CA GLN A 322 -45.57 4.15 -29.49
C GLN A 322 -45.54 2.80 -30.22
N LEU A 323 -46.35 2.69 -31.27
CA LEU A 323 -46.29 1.58 -32.22
C LEU A 323 -45.37 1.98 -33.38
N TRP A 324 -44.88 1.01 -34.14
CA TRP A 324 -44.23 1.31 -35.42
C TRP A 324 -45.25 1.66 -36.50
N ASP A 325 -44.94 2.67 -37.31
CA ASP A 325 -45.73 3.04 -38.49
C ASP A 325 -44.99 2.57 -39.77
N ASN A 326 -45.50 1.51 -40.38
CA ASN A 326 -44.98 0.97 -41.64
C ASN A 326 -45.10 1.96 -42.81
N GLY A 327 -45.99 2.96 -42.75
CA GLY A 327 -46.18 3.96 -43.80
C GLY A 327 -45.10 5.03 -43.82
N THR A 328 -44.53 5.36 -42.66
CA THR A 328 -43.44 6.33 -42.49
C THR A 328 -42.09 5.67 -42.21
N ASN A 329 -42.08 4.38 -41.85
CA ASN A 329 -40.91 3.60 -41.44
C ASN A 329 -40.18 4.21 -40.23
N ASP A 330 -40.97 4.70 -39.26
CA ASP A 330 -40.52 5.25 -37.97
C ASP A 330 -41.60 4.97 -36.89
N TRP A 331 -41.36 5.42 -35.66
CA TRP A 331 -42.32 5.35 -34.56
C TRP A 331 -43.50 6.30 -34.77
N SER A 332 -44.72 5.82 -34.48
CA SER A 332 -45.96 6.59 -34.61
C SER A 332 -45.88 7.91 -33.84
N ALA A 333 -46.24 9.03 -34.48
CA ALA A 333 -46.30 10.34 -33.80
C ALA A 333 -47.25 10.34 -32.60
N THR A 334 -48.29 9.51 -32.64
CA THR A 334 -49.18 9.20 -31.50
C THR A 334 -48.41 8.51 -30.38
N LYS A 335 -48.48 9.08 -29.17
CA LYS A 335 -48.00 8.48 -27.93
C LYS A 335 -49.20 8.12 -27.06
N THR A 336 -49.39 6.84 -26.77
CA THR A 336 -50.48 6.37 -25.92
C THR A 336 -50.01 6.33 -24.46
N PRO A 337 -50.60 7.13 -23.54
CA PRO A 337 -50.21 7.11 -22.13
C PRO A 337 -50.42 5.73 -21.50
N ILE A 338 -49.52 5.34 -20.61
CA ILE A 338 -49.61 4.09 -19.85
C ILE A 338 -49.07 4.30 -18.43
N THR A 339 -49.70 3.64 -17.46
CA THR A 339 -49.31 3.67 -16.05
C THR A 339 -48.89 2.27 -15.65
N PRO A 340 -47.75 2.08 -14.95
CA PRO A 340 -47.37 0.76 -14.46
C PRO A 340 -48.26 0.33 -13.29
N ASP A 341 -48.35 -0.98 -13.06
CA ASP A 341 -48.93 -1.53 -11.84
C ASP A 341 -47.96 -1.46 -10.64
N ALA A 342 -48.37 -2.04 -9.50
CA ALA A 342 -47.55 -2.10 -8.29
C ALA A 342 -46.25 -2.93 -8.43
N GLY A 343 -46.16 -3.80 -9.44
CA GLY A 343 -44.96 -4.55 -9.80
C GLY A 343 -44.04 -3.81 -10.79
N SER A 344 -44.36 -2.55 -11.12
CA SER A 344 -43.72 -1.78 -12.20
C SER A 344 -43.94 -2.38 -13.60
N VAL A 345 -45.07 -3.08 -13.81
CA VAL A 345 -45.42 -3.74 -15.07
C VAL A 345 -46.33 -2.84 -15.92
N TYR A 346 -45.92 -2.63 -17.16
CA TYR A 346 -46.62 -1.91 -18.22
C TYR A 346 -47.30 -2.92 -19.14
N ALA A 347 -48.60 -3.17 -18.92
CA ALA A 347 -49.40 -4.09 -19.72
C ALA A 347 -49.85 -3.44 -21.04
N LEU A 348 -49.29 -3.91 -22.15
CA LEU A 348 -49.54 -3.39 -23.50
C LEU A 348 -50.59 -4.23 -24.27
N GLY A 349 -50.86 -5.45 -23.80
CA GLY A 349 -51.90 -6.31 -24.33
C GLY A 349 -51.50 -7.00 -25.63
N ASP A 350 -52.38 -6.99 -26.62
CA ASP A 350 -52.14 -7.62 -27.91
C ASP A 350 -51.50 -6.62 -28.89
N VAL A 351 -50.37 -7.00 -29.47
CA VAL A 351 -49.47 -6.12 -30.22
C VAL A 351 -49.10 -6.74 -31.57
N ASN A 352 -49.08 -5.88 -32.59
CA ASN A 352 -48.66 -6.20 -33.95
C ASN A 352 -47.51 -5.27 -34.34
N GLY A 353 -46.27 -5.77 -34.27
CA GLY A 353 -45.06 -5.04 -34.63
C GLY A 353 -44.23 -4.48 -33.46
N PRO A 354 -43.25 -3.63 -33.75
CA PRO A 354 -42.37 -3.03 -32.76
C PRO A 354 -43.11 -2.17 -31.74
N ILE A 355 -42.60 -2.18 -30.51
CA ILE A 355 -43.02 -1.30 -29.41
C ILE A 355 -41.87 -0.43 -28.98
N ARG A 356 -42.16 0.85 -28.73
CA ARG A 356 -41.32 1.75 -27.95
C ARG A 356 -42.08 2.18 -26.71
N LEU A 357 -41.60 1.80 -25.52
CA LEU A 357 -42.04 2.37 -24.26
C LEU A 357 -41.12 3.54 -23.88
N VAL A 358 -41.70 4.66 -23.51
CA VAL A 358 -40.99 5.87 -23.08
C VAL A 358 -41.39 6.17 -21.64
N ILE A 359 -40.46 6.09 -20.69
CA ILE A 359 -40.66 6.40 -19.28
C ILE A 359 -39.90 7.68 -18.95
N VAL A 360 -40.59 8.69 -18.42
CA VAL A 360 -39.96 9.89 -17.88
C VAL A 360 -39.85 9.74 -16.38
N SER A 361 -38.63 9.91 -15.88
CA SER A 361 -38.30 9.85 -14.46
C SER A 361 -37.64 11.16 -13.99
N GLU A 362 -37.90 11.52 -12.74
CA GLU A 362 -37.31 12.66 -12.04
C GLU A 362 -36.14 12.21 -11.17
N VAL A 363 -35.05 12.96 -11.22
CA VAL A 363 -33.84 12.75 -10.45
C VAL A 363 -34.06 13.31 -9.03
N ILE A 364 -34.16 12.43 -8.03
CA ILE A 364 -34.39 12.82 -6.63
C ILE A 364 -33.15 12.64 -5.74
N ALA A 365 -32.27 11.68 -6.02
CA ALA A 365 -31.01 11.45 -5.29
C ALA A 365 -30.04 10.55 -6.09
N SER A 366 -28.72 10.66 -5.86
CA SER A 366 -27.61 10.03 -6.62
C SER A 366 -27.10 10.87 -7.82
N THR A 367 -25.89 10.54 -8.26
CA THR A 367 -25.23 11.07 -9.48
C THR A 367 -25.05 9.99 -10.54
N SER A 368 -25.44 8.74 -10.30
CA SER A 368 -25.41 7.67 -11.30
C SER A 368 -26.52 6.65 -11.07
N TYR A 369 -27.05 6.10 -12.16
CA TYR A 369 -28.20 5.21 -12.19
C TYR A 369 -27.99 4.10 -13.22
N THR A 370 -28.34 2.87 -12.86
CA THR A 370 -28.49 1.76 -13.80
C THR A 370 -29.92 1.26 -13.72
N ASN A 371 -30.67 1.35 -14.82
CA ASN A 371 -32.04 0.87 -14.91
C ASN A 371 -32.09 -0.48 -15.66
N LYS A 372 -33.02 -1.36 -15.28
CA LYS A 372 -33.23 -2.70 -15.85
C LYS A 372 -34.67 -2.82 -16.37
N ALA A 373 -34.82 -2.97 -17.68
CA ALA A 373 -36.09 -3.32 -18.30
C ALA A 373 -36.14 -4.83 -18.59
N ILE A 374 -37.33 -5.43 -18.49
CA ILE A 374 -37.63 -6.81 -18.88
C ILE A 374 -38.87 -6.78 -19.78
N ALA A 375 -38.81 -7.33 -21.00
CA ALA A 375 -40.01 -7.54 -21.82
C ALA A 375 -40.41 -9.02 -21.84
N GLN A 376 -41.72 -9.29 -21.84
CA GLN A 376 -42.31 -10.62 -21.90
C GLN A 376 -43.51 -10.59 -22.88
N TRP A 377 -43.69 -11.65 -23.67
CA TRP A 377 -44.84 -11.79 -24.58
C TRP A 377 -45.03 -13.25 -24.99
N LYS A 378 -46.23 -13.53 -25.51
CA LYS A 378 -46.55 -14.80 -26.16
C LYS A 378 -46.77 -14.63 -27.66
N LEU A 379 -46.69 -15.70 -28.42
CA LEU A 379 -47.04 -15.77 -29.84
C LEU A 379 -48.31 -16.61 -30.03
N ASP A 380 -49.19 -16.17 -30.93
CA ASP A 380 -50.39 -16.93 -31.29
C ASP A 380 -50.05 -18.36 -31.72
N GLY A 381 -50.49 -19.34 -30.92
CA GLY A 381 -50.38 -20.76 -31.23
C GLY A 381 -48.98 -21.39 -31.13
N ASN A 382 -47.96 -20.69 -30.63
CA ASN A 382 -46.58 -21.21 -30.59
C ASN A 382 -45.86 -21.00 -29.24
N PRO A 383 -46.07 -21.90 -28.25
CA PRO A 383 -45.43 -21.78 -26.93
C PRO A 383 -43.91 -22.00 -26.95
N VAL A 384 -43.35 -22.60 -28.01
CA VAL A 384 -41.90 -22.84 -28.12
C VAL A 384 -41.14 -21.53 -28.39
N GLN A 385 -41.81 -20.55 -29.01
CA GLN A 385 -41.26 -19.22 -29.25
C GLN A 385 -41.81 -18.13 -28.31
N ASP A 386 -42.60 -18.47 -27.30
CA ASP A 386 -43.03 -17.51 -26.27
C ASP A 386 -41.79 -16.94 -25.56
N ASN A 387 -41.72 -15.61 -25.42
CA ASN A 387 -40.64 -14.96 -24.70
C ASN A 387 -41.00 -14.78 -23.23
N ASP A 388 -40.53 -15.72 -22.41
CA ASP A 388 -40.66 -15.64 -20.95
C ASP A 388 -40.02 -14.38 -20.39
N GLN A 389 -38.77 -14.03 -20.73
CA GLN A 389 -38.10 -12.78 -20.31
C GLN A 389 -36.93 -12.41 -21.24
N ALA A 390 -36.94 -11.17 -21.76
CA ALA A 390 -35.76 -10.52 -22.36
C ALA A 390 -35.37 -9.30 -21.51
N THR A 391 -34.15 -9.27 -20.99
CA THR A 391 -33.61 -8.20 -20.11
C THR A 391 -32.76 -7.20 -20.89
N VAL A 392 -32.71 -5.94 -20.46
CA VAL A 392 -31.66 -4.99 -20.87
C VAL A 392 -31.34 -3.93 -19.82
N TRP A 393 -30.08 -3.50 -19.75
CA TRP A 393 -29.63 -2.40 -18.87
C TRP A 393 -29.28 -1.11 -19.59
N ALA A 394 -29.56 0.03 -18.94
CA ALA A 394 -29.06 1.34 -19.34
C ALA A 394 -28.44 2.07 -18.14
N THR A 395 -27.23 2.61 -18.29
CA THR A 395 -26.53 3.37 -17.24
C THR A 395 -26.38 4.84 -17.62
N TYR A 396 -26.68 5.74 -16.68
CA TYR A 396 -26.56 7.18 -16.86
C TYR A 396 -25.86 7.86 -15.67
N THR A 397 -25.03 8.87 -15.93
CA THR A 397 -24.29 9.64 -14.90
C THR A 397 -24.56 11.14 -15.03
N ILE A 398 -25.03 11.75 -13.94
CA ILE A 398 -25.31 13.17 -13.78
C ILE A 398 -24.09 13.88 -13.20
N HIS A 399 -23.73 15.01 -13.81
CA HIS A 399 -22.63 15.85 -13.36
C HIS A 399 -23.17 17.08 -12.61
N SER A 400 -22.51 17.49 -11.54
CA SER A 400 -22.81 18.74 -10.83
C SER A 400 -22.06 19.93 -11.43
N PRO A 401 -22.62 21.15 -11.40
CA PRO A 401 -21.92 22.35 -11.88
C PRO A 401 -20.60 22.63 -11.14
N PRO A 402 -19.65 23.34 -11.76
CA PRO A 402 -18.45 23.83 -11.08
C PRO A 402 -18.82 24.78 -9.94
N THR A 403 -18.05 24.78 -8.85
CA THR A 403 -18.25 25.69 -7.71
C THR A 403 -16.89 26.22 -7.26
N ILE A 404 -16.75 27.55 -7.12
CA ILE A 404 -15.52 28.18 -6.63
C ILE A 404 -15.61 28.31 -5.11
N THR A 405 -14.60 27.80 -4.40
CA THR A 405 -14.49 27.83 -2.93
C THR A 405 -13.31 28.65 -2.43
N GLY A 406 -12.34 28.96 -3.29
CA GLY A 406 -11.22 29.87 -3.00
C GLY A 406 -11.00 30.83 -4.15
N HIS A 407 -11.09 32.13 -3.89
CA HIS A 407 -10.96 33.19 -4.88
C HIS A 407 -9.52 33.74 -4.97
N PRO A 408 -9.12 34.33 -6.12
CA PRO A 408 -7.85 35.03 -6.20
C PRO A 408 -7.80 36.22 -5.24
N SER A 409 -6.59 36.52 -4.75
CA SER A 409 -6.30 37.64 -3.85
C SER A 409 -5.48 38.70 -4.58
N SER A 410 -5.73 39.99 -4.29
CA SER A 410 -4.98 41.10 -4.86
C SER A 410 -3.49 41.03 -4.52
N ALA A 411 -2.63 41.53 -5.41
CA ALA A 411 -1.17 41.43 -5.30
C ALA A 411 -0.49 42.80 -5.50
N VAL A 412 0.54 43.10 -4.71
CA VAL A 412 1.36 44.30 -4.84
C VAL A 412 2.80 43.90 -5.15
N ILE A 413 3.37 44.44 -6.24
CA ILE A 413 4.74 44.13 -6.69
C ILE A 413 5.49 45.40 -7.16
N ALA A 414 6.81 45.29 -7.31
CA ALA A 414 7.60 46.29 -8.03
C ALA A 414 7.47 46.12 -9.55
N ALA A 415 7.73 47.19 -10.30
CA ALA A 415 7.87 47.13 -11.76
C ALA A 415 8.97 46.13 -12.18
N GLY A 416 8.68 45.29 -13.18
CA GLY A 416 9.51 44.15 -13.58
C GLY A 416 9.35 42.90 -12.69
N GLY A 417 8.53 42.97 -11.64
CA GLY A 417 8.25 41.86 -10.73
C GLY A 417 7.38 40.75 -11.34
N THR A 418 7.10 39.72 -10.54
CA THR A 418 6.22 38.60 -10.90
C THR A 418 5.07 38.50 -9.90
N ALA A 419 3.83 38.39 -10.39
CA ALA A 419 2.63 38.18 -9.59
C ALA A 419 1.92 36.87 -9.97
N THR A 420 1.18 36.29 -9.04
CA THR A 420 0.42 35.05 -9.24
C THR A 420 -0.97 35.13 -8.64
N PHE A 421 -2.00 34.79 -9.41
CA PHE A 421 -3.40 34.71 -8.97
C PHE A 421 -3.86 33.25 -9.06
N SER A 422 -4.51 32.72 -8.02
CA SER A 422 -4.96 31.32 -7.98
C SER A 422 -6.42 31.18 -7.57
N VAL A 423 -7.07 30.11 -8.01
CA VAL A 423 -8.44 29.75 -7.66
C VAL A 423 -8.51 28.31 -7.14
N THR A 424 -9.45 28.05 -6.23
CA THR A 424 -9.85 26.68 -5.84
C THR A 424 -11.30 26.48 -6.26
N ALA A 425 -11.56 25.43 -7.06
CA ALA A 425 -12.89 25.09 -7.55
C ALA A 425 -13.12 23.58 -7.56
N SER A 426 -14.32 23.14 -7.17
CA SER A 426 -14.81 21.77 -7.32
C SER A 426 -15.57 21.61 -8.65
N ASN A 427 -15.66 20.37 -9.14
CA ASN A 427 -16.31 19.96 -10.40
C ASN A 427 -15.83 20.70 -11.67
N ALA A 428 -14.75 21.48 -11.58
CA ALA A 428 -14.17 22.20 -12.69
C ALA A 428 -13.27 21.28 -13.54
N THR A 429 -13.55 21.19 -14.84
CA THR A 429 -12.76 20.47 -15.84
C THR A 429 -11.89 21.40 -16.70
N GLY A 430 -12.03 22.72 -16.56
CA GLY A 430 -11.19 23.71 -17.21
C GLY A 430 -11.34 25.11 -16.63
N TYR A 431 -10.42 26.01 -16.98
CA TYR A 431 -10.41 27.40 -16.52
C TYR A 431 -10.19 28.36 -17.70
N GLN A 432 -10.68 29.59 -17.56
CA GLN A 432 -10.35 30.71 -18.45
C GLN A 432 -10.16 31.97 -17.59
N TRP A 433 -8.91 32.44 -17.48
CA TRP A 433 -8.62 33.71 -16.82
C TRP A 433 -9.04 34.90 -17.69
N GLN A 434 -9.44 35.97 -17.03
CA GLN A 434 -9.84 37.24 -17.62
C GLN A 434 -9.16 38.41 -16.90
N VAL A 435 -8.85 39.47 -17.63
CA VAL A 435 -8.33 40.74 -17.12
C VAL A 435 -9.31 41.86 -17.46
N ASP A 436 -9.53 42.78 -16.53
CA ASP A 436 -10.14 44.08 -16.77
C ASP A 436 -9.06 45.16 -16.65
N GLU A 437 -8.84 45.88 -17.73
CA GLU A 437 -7.84 46.94 -17.88
C GLU A 437 -8.48 48.35 -17.79
N GLY A 438 -9.75 48.42 -17.37
CA GLY A 438 -10.56 49.65 -17.24
C GLY A 438 -11.76 49.73 -18.20
N SER A 439 -12.02 48.69 -18.98
CA SER A 439 -13.07 48.63 -20.02
C SER A 439 -13.94 47.37 -19.95
N GLY A 440 -13.76 46.54 -18.92
CA GLY A 440 -14.45 45.26 -18.73
C GLY A 440 -13.54 44.05 -18.93
N PHE A 441 -14.01 42.89 -18.46
CA PHE A 441 -13.23 41.65 -18.46
C PHE A 441 -13.08 41.01 -19.86
N MET A 442 -11.83 40.87 -20.30
CA MET A 442 -11.42 40.20 -21.55
C MET A 442 -10.66 38.90 -21.27
N ASN A 443 -10.76 37.89 -22.15
CA ASN A 443 -10.07 36.61 -21.97
C ASN A 443 -8.54 36.75 -22.14
N ILE A 444 -7.78 36.26 -21.16
CA ILE A 444 -6.32 36.19 -21.23
C ILE A 444 -5.90 34.98 -22.06
N SER A 445 -4.87 35.15 -22.89
CA SER A 445 -4.19 34.07 -23.61
C SER A 445 -2.79 33.85 -23.06
N ASN A 446 -2.23 32.65 -23.20
CA ASN A 446 -0.84 32.37 -22.81
C ASN A 446 0.13 33.06 -23.79
N GLY A 447 1.04 33.88 -23.26
CA GLY A 447 1.97 34.71 -24.01
C GLY A 447 2.43 35.88 -23.13
N ALA A 448 3.70 36.28 -23.22
CA ALA A 448 4.27 37.29 -22.31
C ALA A 448 3.41 38.57 -22.26
N PRO A 449 3.06 39.10 -21.07
CA PRO A 449 3.57 38.73 -19.74
C PRO A 449 2.86 37.55 -19.04
N TYR A 450 1.82 36.97 -19.65
CA TYR A 450 0.90 36.02 -19.05
C TYR A 450 1.24 34.53 -19.29
N SER A 451 1.05 33.70 -18.27
CA SER A 451 1.14 32.23 -18.38
C SER A 451 0.19 31.55 -17.38
N GLY A 452 -0.33 30.36 -17.72
CA GLY A 452 -1.33 29.65 -16.91
C GLY A 452 -2.77 30.14 -17.13
N ALA A 453 -3.06 30.85 -18.22
CA ALA A 453 -4.35 31.49 -18.50
C ALA A 453 -5.55 30.52 -18.62
N THR A 454 -5.30 29.21 -18.75
CA THR A 454 -6.31 28.15 -18.78
C THR A 454 -6.22 27.17 -17.60
N TRP A 455 -5.40 27.49 -16.59
CA TRP A 455 -5.12 26.64 -15.42
C TRP A 455 -5.67 27.28 -14.14
N SER A 456 -5.61 26.59 -13.00
CA SER A 456 -6.05 27.10 -11.69
C SER A 456 -5.20 28.26 -11.15
N THR A 457 -4.06 28.56 -11.78
CA THR A 457 -3.15 29.65 -11.40
C THR A 457 -2.65 30.41 -12.63
N LEU A 458 -2.92 31.72 -12.67
CA LEU A 458 -2.33 32.68 -13.59
C LEU A 458 -1.02 33.23 -13.01
N THR A 459 0.02 33.35 -13.83
CA THR A 459 1.29 33.98 -13.50
C THR A 459 1.59 35.11 -14.48
N ILE A 460 1.93 36.28 -13.95
CA ILE A 460 2.32 37.49 -14.68
C ILE A 460 3.79 37.73 -14.41
N THR A 461 4.65 37.70 -15.43
CA THR A 461 6.11 37.88 -15.28
C THR A 461 6.54 39.17 -15.96
N GLY A 462 7.33 40.01 -15.27
CA GLY A 462 7.85 41.26 -15.82
C GLY A 462 6.80 42.37 -15.90
N ALA A 463 5.87 42.44 -14.94
CA ALA A 463 4.75 43.38 -15.00
C ALA A 463 5.22 44.85 -15.04
N THR A 464 4.67 45.65 -15.95
CA THR A 464 5.01 47.07 -16.09
C THR A 464 4.20 47.92 -15.12
N ALA A 465 4.62 49.17 -14.90
CA ALA A 465 3.87 50.11 -14.06
C ALA A 465 2.45 50.40 -14.60
N GLU A 466 2.23 50.25 -15.91
CA GLU A 466 0.93 50.42 -16.58
C GLU A 466 -0.09 49.36 -16.18
N MET A 467 0.36 48.17 -15.74
CA MET A 467 -0.53 47.09 -15.26
C MET A 467 -1.05 47.33 -13.83
N SER A 468 -0.70 48.46 -13.21
CA SER A 468 -1.16 48.84 -11.89
C SER A 468 -2.63 49.29 -11.95
N GLY A 469 -3.51 48.56 -11.25
CA GLY A 469 -4.96 48.75 -11.26
C GLY A 469 -5.72 47.67 -12.01
N TYR A 470 -5.05 46.83 -12.82
CA TYR A 470 -5.71 45.77 -13.59
C TYR A 470 -6.33 44.71 -12.66
N VAL A 471 -7.52 44.23 -12.99
CA VAL A 471 -8.29 43.28 -12.16
C VAL A 471 -8.38 41.92 -12.85
N TYR A 472 -7.99 40.86 -12.15
CA TYR A 472 -7.92 39.50 -12.66
C TYR A 472 -9.01 38.62 -12.04
N ARG A 473 -9.78 37.91 -12.87
CA ARG A 473 -10.75 36.89 -12.43
C ARG A 473 -10.65 35.63 -13.29
N VAL A 474 -11.32 34.56 -12.90
CA VAL A 474 -11.34 33.31 -13.66
C VAL A 474 -12.75 32.72 -13.75
N ILE A 475 -13.05 32.16 -14.92
CA ILE A 475 -14.25 31.35 -15.16
C ILE A 475 -13.84 29.88 -15.06
N ALA A 476 -14.42 29.15 -14.12
CA ALA A 476 -14.26 27.72 -13.93
C ALA A 476 -15.39 26.98 -14.67
N ARG A 477 -15.01 26.13 -15.62
CA ARG A 477 -15.91 25.36 -16.49
C ARG A 477 -16.04 23.94 -15.99
N GLY A 478 -17.20 23.31 -16.15
CA GLY A 478 -17.43 21.91 -15.78
C GLY A 478 -18.32 21.18 -16.79
N LEU A 479 -18.62 19.91 -16.51
CA LEU A 479 -19.47 19.06 -17.36
C LEU A 479 -20.98 19.37 -17.23
N ALA A 480 -21.36 20.20 -16.26
CA ALA A 480 -22.69 20.76 -16.11
C ALA A 480 -22.63 22.29 -15.98
N LEU A 481 -23.73 22.95 -16.36
CA LEU A 481 -23.90 24.41 -16.33
C LEU A 481 -24.70 24.83 -15.09
N PRO A 482 -24.54 26.08 -14.59
CA PRO A 482 -23.72 27.18 -15.15
C PRO A 482 -22.22 27.06 -14.86
N GLU A 483 -21.40 27.79 -15.62
CA GLU A 483 -19.98 28.00 -15.30
C GLU A 483 -19.84 28.92 -14.07
N ALA A 484 -18.86 28.67 -13.20
CA ALA A 484 -18.64 29.49 -12.00
C ALA A 484 -17.63 30.60 -12.28
N THR A 485 -17.95 31.85 -11.92
CA THR A 485 -17.06 33.01 -12.10
C THR A 485 -16.50 33.47 -10.76
N SER A 486 -15.18 33.71 -10.67
CA SER A 486 -14.55 34.21 -9.46
C SER A 486 -14.76 35.71 -9.24
N ASN A 487 -14.61 36.14 -8.00
CA ASN A 487 -14.31 37.51 -7.63
C ASN A 487 -13.07 38.01 -8.40
N GLY A 488 -12.98 39.32 -8.61
CA GLY A 488 -11.79 39.98 -9.18
C GLY A 488 -10.72 40.28 -8.13
N ALA A 489 -9.45 40.20 -8.53
CA ALA A 489 -8.28 40.49 -7.72
C ALA A 489 -7.39 41.53 -8.43
N THR A 490 -7.03 42.62 -7.74
CA THR A 490 -6.29 43.73 -8.33
C THR A 490 -4.79 43.49 -8.29
N LEU A 491 -4.08 43.80 -9.37
CA LEU A 491 -2.62 43.97 -9.38
C LEU A 491 -2.25 45.43 -9.11
N THR A 492 -1.33 45.68 -8.19
CA THR A 492 -0.72 47.01 -7.99
C THR A 492 0.77 46.92 -8.27
N VAL A 493 1.25 47.70 -9.22
CA VAL A 493 2.67 47.78 -9.60
C VAL A 493 3.22 49.12 -9.15
N THR A 494 4.33 49.11 -8.43
CA THR A 494 4.96 50.28 -7.82
C THR A 494 6.37 50.50 -8.34
N ALA A 495 6.74 51.77 -8.56
CA ALA A 495 8.09 52.17 -8.95
C ALA A 495 8.90 52.49 -7.68
N ASN A 496 9.74 51.55 -7.23
CA ASN A 496 10.49 51.67 -5.98
C ASN A 496 12.00 51.71 -6.24
N SER A 497 12.73 52.47 -5.43
CA SER A 497 14.19 52.44 -5.37
C SER A 497 14.69 51.32 -4.44
N PRO A 498 15.95 50.85 -4.56
CA PRO A 498 16.54 49.94 -3.58
C PRO A 498 16.62 50.58 -2.18
N PRO A 499 16.51 49.78 -1.10
CA PRO A 499 16.56 50.29 0.27
C PRO A 499 17.93 50.92 0.57
N THR A 500 17.95 52.00 1.35
CA THR A 500 19.20 52.69 1.73
C THR A 500 19.26 52.91 3.24
N ILE A 501 20.34 52.48 3.89
CA ILE A 501 20.54 52.69 5.33
C ILE A 501 21.17 54.07 5.57
N THR A 502 20.52 54.88 6.39
CA THR A 502 20.92 56.26 6.74
C THR A 502 21.24 56.44 8.22
N GLY A 503 20.78 55.53 9.08
CA GLY A 503 21.09 55.49 10.51
C GLY A 503 21.53 54.09 10.92
N HIS A 504 22.67 54.01 11.62
CA HIS A 504 23.38 52.77 11.94
C HIS A 504 23.22 52.37 13.41
N PRO A 505 23.15 51.07 13.75
CA PRO A 505 23.18 50.62 15.14
C PRO A 505 24.49 51.02 15.83
N SER A 506 24.40 51.33 17.12
CA SER A 506 25.52 51.74 17.98
C SER A 506 25.80 50.67 19.04
N SER A 507 27.07 50.42 19.35
CA SER A 507 27.48 49.45 20.37
C SER A 507 26.92 49.78 21.76
N ALA A 508 26.61 48.75 22.55
CA ALA A 508 25.96 48.87 23.85
C ALA A 508 26.75 48.13 24.94
N SER A 509 26.75 48.66 26.17
CA SER A 509 27.36 48.01 27.35
C SER A 509 26.33 47.96 28.48
N ILE A 510 26.08 46.75 29.02
CA ILE A 510 25.08 46.49 30.07
C ILE A 510 25.62 45.52 31.12
N ALA A 511 24.91 45.40 32.24
CA ALA A 511 25.14 44.33 33.22
C ALA A 511 24.49 43.02 32.76
N ALA A 512 24.99 41.88 33.24
CA ALA A 512 24.38 40.56 33.04
C ALA A 512 22.94 40.53 33.56
N GLY A 513 22.03 39.94 32.78
CA GLY A 513 20.57 39.99 33.02
C GLY A 513 19.90 41.29 32.54
N GLY A 514 20.66 42.28 32.09
CA GLY A 514 20.13 43.55 31.58
C GLY A 514 19.42 43.44 30.23
N THR A 515 18.78 44.55 29.85
CA THR A 515 18.07 44.71 28.57
C THR A 515 18.71 45.84 27.76
N THR A 516 18.83 45.68 26.45
CA THR A 516 19.31 46.72 25.53
C THR A 516 18.65 46.63 24.16
N THR A 517 18.84 47.64 23.32
CA THR A 517 18.28 47.72 21.96
C THR A 517 19.33 48.16 20.95
N PHE A 518 19.22 47.63 19.73
CA PHE A 518 19.95 48.09 18.55
C PHE A 518 18.93 48.54 17.50
N SER A 519 19.05 49.77 16.99
CA SER A 519 18.12 50.37 16.03
C SER A 519 18.80 50.74 14.72
N VAL A 520 18.05 50.75 13.62
CA VAL A 520 18.49 51.19 12.29
C VAL A 520 17.47 52.18 11.70
N THR A 521 17.95 53.10 10.87
CA THR A 521 17.10 53.94 10.02
C THR A 521 17.41 53.63 8.56
N ALA A 522 16.40 53.29 7.77
CA ALA A 522 16.53 53.02 6.34
C ALA A 522 15.35 53.63 5.55
N SER A 523 15.63 54.15 4.36
CA SER A 523 14.60 54.49 3.37
C SER A 523 14.23 53.27 2.53
N ASP A 524 13.01 53.26 2.00
CA ASP A 524 12.52 52.30 0.99
C ASP A 524 12.56 50.81 1.42
N ALA A 525 12.79 50.58 2.72
CA ALA A 525 12.83 49.25 3.33
C ALA A 525 11.41 48.78 3.68
N THR A 526 10.99 47.67 3.09
CA THR A 526 9.71 46.98 3.36
C THR A 526 9.85 45.82 4.34
N GLY A 527 11.07 45.48 4.76
CA GLY A 527 11.32 44.51 5.82
C GLY A 527 12.76 44.54 6.33
N TYR A 528 12.99 43.93 7.50
CA TYR A 528 14.31 43.84 8.12
C TYR A 528 14.65 42.39 8.47
N GLN A 529 15.94 42.08 8.57
CA GLN A 529 16.45 40.83 9.12
C GLN A 529 17.71 41.12 9.92
N TRP A 530 17.62 41.04 11.24
CA TRP A 530 18.78 41.15 12.12
C TRP A 530 19.66 39.89 12.04
N GLN A 531 20.96 40.10 12.22
CA GLN A 531 21.99 39.08 12.23
C GLN A 531 22.93 39.28 13.42
N VAL A 532 23.42 38.19 13.99
CA VAL A 532 24.43 38.16 15.05
C VAL A 532 25.66 37.38 14.61
N ASP A 533 26.84 37.92 14.91
CA ASP A 533 28.10 37.20 14.88
C ASP A 533 28.54 36.92 16.33
N ALA A 534 28.70 35.63 16.64
CA ALA A 534 29.16 35.12 17.93
C ALA A 534 30.62 34.62 17.88
N GLY A 535 31.39 35.00 16.85
CA GLY A 535 32.78 34.59 16.63
C GLY A 535 32.98 33.64 15.43
N THR A 536 31.93 33.31 14.68
CA THR A 536 31.96 32.39 13.53
C THR A 536 31.36 32.98 12.25
N GLY A 537 31.08 34.28 12.23
CA GLY A 537 30.37 34.96 11.14
C GLY A 537 28.89 35.20 11.43
N PHE A 538 28.31 36.16 10.71
CA PHE A 538 26.92 36.59 10.87
C PHE A 538 25.88 35.51 10.51
N THR A 539 24.97 35.23 11.44
CA THR A 539 23.83 34.31 11.31
C THR A 539 22.51 35.06 11.54
N ASN A 540 21.40 34.64 10.92
CA ASN A 540 20.10 35.32 11.08
C ASN A 540 19.52 35.10 12.48
N ILE A 541 19.11 36.20 13.13
CA ILE A 541 18.38 36.16 14.40
C ILE A 541 16.91 35.84 14.12
N SER A 542 16.31 35.02 14.98
CA SER A 542 14.86 34.76 15.03
C SER A 542 14.27 35.31 16.33
N ASN A 543 12.99 35.65 16.34
CA ASN A 543 12.31 36.07 17.58
C ASN A 543 12.17 34.88 18.54
N GLY A 544 12.53 35.09 19.80
CA GLY A 544 12.63 34.07 20.84
C GLY A 544 13.74 34.45 21.82
N ALA A 545 13.52 34.23 23.13
CA ALA A 545 14.43 34.70 24.18
C ALA A 545 15.90 34.30 23.89
N PRO A 546 16.87 35.24 23.97
CA PRO A 546 16.78 36.60 24.52
C PRO A 546 16.30 37.68 23.52
N TYR A 547 16.00 37.33 22.26
CA TYR A 547 15.77 38.28 21.17
C TYR A 547 14.29 38.56 20.86
N SER A 548 13.97 39.82 20.59
CA SER A 548 12.70 40.25 19.99
C SER A 548 12.91 41.42 19.03
N GLY A 549 12.03 41.62 18.06
CA GLY A 549 12.23 42.63 17.00
C GLY A 549 13.20 42.22 15.90
N ALA A 550 13.52 40.94 15.76
CA ALA A 550 14.50 40.42 14.79
C ALA A 550 14.17 40.71 13.31
N THR A 551 12.92 41.11 13.02
CA THR A 551 12.44 41.49 11.68
C THR A 551 11.90 42.93 11.61
N THR A 552 12.21 43.77 12.60
CA THR A 552 11.81 45.20 12.64
C THR A 552 13.05 46.10 12.58
N SER A 553 12.84 47.42 12.53
CA SER A 553 13.93 48.41 12.59
C SER A 553 14.63 48.50 13.96
N THR A 554 14.20 47.73 14.98
CA THR A 554 14.84 47.71 16.30
C THR A 554 14.82 46.31 16.89
N LEU A 555 16.02 45.74 17.11
CA LEU A 555 16.24 44.52 17.86
C LEU A 555 16.33 44.86 19.35
N THR A 556 15.58 44.14 20.18
CA THR A 556 15.66 44.16 21.64
C THR A 556 16.28 42.86 22.14
N ILE A 557 17.24 42.97 23.04
CA ILE A 557 17.87 41.86 23.76
C ILE A 557 17.49 42.00 25.23
N THR A 558 16.74 41.05 25.77
CA THR A 558 16.28 41.03 27.16
C THR A 558 16.95 39.89 27.90
N GLY A 559 17.51 40.16 29.08
CA GLY A 559 18.17 39.13 29.90
C GLY A 559 19.51 38.68 29.32
N ALA A 560 20.30 39.61 28.79
CA ALA A 560 21.59 39.28 28.15
C ALA A 560 22.55 38.56 29.11
N THR A 561 23.10 37.43 28.70
CA THR A 561 24.01 36.63 29.54
C THR A 561 25.47 37.05 29.33
N ALA A 562 26.34 36.76 30.30
CA ALA A 562 27.77 37.11 30.21
C ALA A 562 28.46 36.54 28.95
N GLY A 563 28.04 35.35 28.49
CA GLY A 563 28.54 34.72 27.26
C GLY A 563 28.17 35.45 25.96
N MET A 564 27.27 36.44 26.00
CA MET A 564 26.94 37.31 24.86
C MET A 564 27.87 38.53 24.74
N SER A 565 28.80 38.72 25.69
CA SER A 565 29.79 39.79 25.64
C SER A 565 30.75 39.57 24.46
N GLY A 566 30.89 40.59 23.61
CA GLY A 566 31.65 40.54 22.36
C GLY A 566 30.82 40.20 21.11
N TYR A 567 29.54 39.84 21.24
CA TYR A 567 28.68 39.55 20.08
C TYR A 567 28.42 40.81 19.25
N VAL A 568 28.42 40.67 17.92
CA VAL A 568 28.23 41.80 16.98
C VAL A 568 26.91 41.66 16.24
N TYR A 569 26.12 42.73 16.24
CA TYR A 569 24.76 42.78 15.69
C TYR A 569 24.70 43.71 14.48
N ARG A 570 24.12 43.23 13.37
CA ARG A 570 23.84 44.04 12.17
C ARG A 570 22.46 43.71 11.61
N VAL A 571 21.96 44.49 10.67
CA VAL A 571 20.66 44.26 10.04
C VAL A 571 20.75 44.40 8.52
N ILE A 572 20.00 43.54 7.83
CA ILE A 572 19.74 43.63 6.40
C ILE A 572 18.37 44.29 6.24
N ALA A 573 18.34 45.46 5.61
CA ALA A 573 17.13 46.15 5.19
C ALA A 573 16.76 45.70 3.77
N ARG A 574 15.59 45.11 3.61
CA ARG A 574 15.04 44.63 2.33
C ARG A 574 14.05 45.63 1.78
N GLY A 575 14.03 45.81 0.47
CA GLY A 575 13.04 46.61 -0.24
C GLY A 575 12.36 45.83 -1.35
N LEU A 576 11.43 46.48 -2.05
CA LEU A 576 10.76 45.89 -3.22
C LEU A 576 11.65 45.92 -4.49
N ALA A 577 12.73 46.71 -4.48
CA ALA A 577 13.78 46.69 -5.48
C ALA A 577 15.12 46.22 -4.87
N LEU A 578 15.93 45.53 -5.66
CA LEU A 578 17.24 45.00 -5.27
C LEU A 578 18.37 45.95 -5.69
N PRO A 579 19.53 45.97 -4.99
CA PRO A 579 19.93 45.06 -3.91
C PRO A 579 19.45 45.48 -2.51
N ASP A 580 19.38 44.51 -1.58
CA ASP A 580 19.18 44.78 -0.14
C ASP A 580 20.37 45.57 0.45
N ALA A 581 20.10 46.46 1.41
CA ALA A 581 21.14 47.19 2.14
C ALA A 581 21.52 46.48 3.45
N THR A 582 22.80 46.52 3.82
CA THR A 582 23.32 45.89 5.05
C THR A 582 24.00 46.92 5.94
N SER A 583 23.68 46.95 7.23
CA SER A 583 24.31 47.87 8.18
C SER A 583 25.75 47.45 8.53
N ASN A 584 26.51 48.38 9.10
CA ASN A 584 27.64 48.07 9.96
C ASN A 584 27.22 47.16 11.15
N GLY A 585 28.20 46.60 11.84
CA GLY A 585 28.00 45.86 13.09
C GLY A 585 28.13 46.75 14.33
N ALA A 586 27.31 46.48 15.33
CA ALA A 586 27.36 47.08 16.68
C ALA A 586 27.66 45.99 17.72
N THR A 587 28.60 46.23 18.62
CA THR A 587 29.03 45.23 19.62
C THR A 587 28.21 45.32 20.91
N LEU A 588 27.87 44.18 21.50
CA LEU A 588 27.33 44.09 22.85
C LEU A 588 28.43 43.74 23.85
N THR A 589 28.59 44.54 24.90
CA THR A 589 29.41 44.20 26.07
C THR A 589 28.49 43.89 27.25
N VAL A 590 28.66 42.72 27.86
CA VAL A 590 27.93 42.29 29.05
C VAL A 590 28.91 42.15 30.22
N ASN A 591 28.64 42.87 31.31
CA ASN A 591 29.48 42.92 32.50
C ASN A 591 28.86 42.07 33.62
N SER A 592 29.64 41.12 34.16
CA SER A 592 29.23 40.31 35.32
C SER A 592 29.60 41.02 36.63
N PRO A 593 28.79 40.88 37.69
CA PRO A 593 29.23 41.20 39.04
C PRO A 593 30.43 40.32 39.43
N PRO A 594 31.36 40.81 40.27
CA PRO A 594 32.50 40.02 40.73
C PRO A 594 32.01 38.83 41.57
N THR A 595 32.68 37.68 41.49
CA THR A 595 32.35 36.52 42.33
C THR A 595 33.58 36.02 43.06
N ILE A 596 33.46 35.72 44.36
CA ILE A 596 34.56 35.15 45.15
C ILE A 596 34.44 33.64 45.12
N THR A 597 35.47 32.97 44.59
CA THR A 597 35.55 31.51 44.42
C THR A 597 36.60 30.87 45.33
N GLY A 598 37.59 31.65 45.78
CA GLY A 598 38.60 31.25 46.77
C GLY A 598 38.54 32.18 47.97
N HIS A 599 38.16 31.64 49.12
CA HIS A 599 37.99 32.38 50.36
C HIS A 599 39.29 32.45 51.17
N PRO A 600 39.59 33.56 51.88
CA PRO A 600 40.69 33.58 52.83
C PRO A 600 40.47 32.54 53.94
N SER A 601 41.54 31.85 54.30
CA SER A 601 41.56 30.82 55.34
C SER A 601 42.16 31.37 56.63
N SER A 602 41.56 31.05 57.77
CA SER A 602 42.09 31.43 59.09
C SER A 602 43.54 30.95 59.28
N ALA A 603 44.37 31.78 59.89
CA ALA A 603 45.81 31.53 60.04
C ALA A 603 46.21 31.52 61.52
N SER A 604 47.09 30.61 61.90
CA SER A 604 47.63 30.51 63.25
C SER A 604 49.15 30.64 63.24
N ILE A 605 49.67 31.63 63.96
CA ILE A 605 51.11 31.96 63.99
C ILE A 605 51.59 32.25 65.41
N ALA A 606 52.90 32.18 65.65
CA ALA A 606 53.51 32.67 66.89
C ALA A 606 53.53 34.20 66.93
N ALA A 607 53.55 34.79 68.13
CA ALA A 607 53.72 36.24 68.30
C ALA A 607 55.02 36.74 67.65
N GLY A 608 54.93 37.83 66.88
CA GLY A 608 56.00 38.37 66.04
C GLY A 608 56.08 37.72 64.64
N GLY A 609 55.26 36.71 64.35
CA GLY A 609 55.23 36.04 63.04
C GLY A 609 54.63 36.88 61.91
N THR A 610 54.77 36.36 60.69
CA THR A 610 54.19 36.92 59.46
C THR A 610 53.20 35.92 58.87
N THR A 611 52.08 36.41 58.34
CA THR A 611 51.09 35.59 57.61
C THR A 611 50.46 36.36 56.45
N THR A 612 49.77 35.64 55.57
CA THR A 612 49.01 36.20 54.45
C THR A 612 47.59 35.69 54.42
N PHE A 613 46.65 36.52 54.00
CA PHE A 613 45.30 36.14 53.63
C PHE A 613 45.09 36.42 52.14
N SER A 614 44.74 35.41 51.36
CA SER A 614 44.52 35.50 49.91
C SER A 614 43.07 35.26 49.54
N VAL A 615 42.59 35.92 48.49
CA VAL A 615 41.28 35.69 47.87
C VAL A 615 41.46 35.35 46.39
N THR A 616 40.56 34.52 45.87
CA THR A 616 40.39 34.32 44.43
C THR A 616 39.00 34.81 44.04
N ALA A 617 38.94 35.75 43.08
CA ALA A 617 37.69 36.29 42.57
C ALA A 617 37.70 36.40 41.04
N SER A 618 36.57 36.09 40.41
CA SER A 618 36.31 36.41 38.99
C SER A 618 35.76 37.82 38.86
N ASP A 619 35.96 38.43 37.68
CA ASP A 619 35.34 39.70 37.25
C ASP A 619 35.60 40.91 38.19
N ALA A 620 36.56 40.76 39.12
CA ALA A 620 36.98 41.78 40.06
C ALA A 620 37.97 42.75 39.39
N THR A 621 37.58 44.02 39.33
CA THR A 621 38.40 45.15 38.85
C THR A 621 39.21 45.81 39.97
N GLY A 622 38.96 45.47 41.24
CA GLY A 622 39.76 45.91 42.39
C GLY A 622 39.39 45.20 43.70
N TYR A 623 40.15 45.45 44.76
CA TYR A 623 39.94 44.86 46.09
C TYR A 623 40.01 45.91 47.20
N GLN A 624 39.35 45.64 48.33
CA GLN A 624 39.48 46.38 49.58
C GLN A 624 39.41 45.42 50.76
N TRP A 625 40.53 45.22 51.46
CA TRP A 625 40.57 44.43 52.68
C TRP A 625 39.96 45.19 53.87
N GLN A 626 39.37 44.45 54.79
CA GLN A 626 38.76 44.92 56.02
C GLN A 626 39.18 44.05 57.22
N VAL A 627 39.29 44.66 58.40
CA VAL A 627 39.55 43.98 59.67
C VAL A 627 38.45 44.29 60.68
N ASP A 628 37.99 43.28 61.39
CA ASP A 628 37.22 43.41 62.62
C ASP A 628 38.12 43.08 63.82
N ALA A 629 38.25 44.03 64.74
CA ALA A 629 39.03 43.92 65.97
C ALA A 629 38.13 43.79 67.23
N GLY A 630 36.84 43.48 67.06
CA GLY A 630 35.84 43.36 68.12
C GLY A 630 34.75 44.44 68.11
N THR A 631 34.72 45.31 67.10
CA THR A 631 33.75 46.43 66.98
C THR A 631 33.14 46.55 65.59
N GLY A 632 33.29 45.54 64.73
CA GLY A 632 32.84 45.55 63.34
C GLY A 632 33.97 45.80 62.34
N PHE A 633 33.73 45.43 61.09
CA PHE A 633 34.70 45.54 60.00
C PHE A 633 34.99 46.98 59.59
N THR A 634 36.28 47.34 59.56
CA THR A 634 36.81 48.62 59.10
C THR A 634 37.80 48.42 57.94
N ASN A 635 37.91 49.39 57.01
CA ASN A 635 38.83 49.28 55.87
C ASN A 635 40.29 49.31 56.31
N ILE A 636 41.08 48.36 55.81
CA ILE A 636 42.54 48.34 56.00
C ILE A 636 43.19 49.27 54.97
N SER A 637 44.18 50.02 55.43
CA SER A 637 45.11 50.80 54.60
C SER A 637 46.51 50.20 54.68
N ASN A 638 47.32 50.40 53.65
CA ASN A 638 48.73 49.95 53.66
C ASN A 638 49.54 50.76 54.68
N GLY A 639 50.25 50.07 55.57
CA GLY A 639 51.00 50.63 56.70
C GLY A 639 51.15 49.58 57.80
N ALA A 640 52.32 49.50 58.44
CA ALA A 640 52.64 48.43 59.39
C ALA A 640 51.55 48.25 60.47
N PRO A 641 51.04 47.02 60.70
CA PRO A 641 51.57 45.73 60.24
C PRO A 641 51.08 45.25 58.85
N TYR A 642 50.25 46.02 58.15
CA TYR A 642 49.53 45.60 56.93
C TYR A 642 50.18 46.05 55.62
N SER A 643 50.13 45.18 54.61
CA SER A 643 50.45 45.52 53.21
C SER A 643 49.61 44.67 52.24
N GLY A 644 49.36 45.18 51.02
CA GLY A 644 48.49 44.53 50.03
C GLY A 644 46.99 44.79 50.21
N ALA A 645 46.60 45.82 50.98
CA ALA A 645 45.22 46.06 51.39
C ALA A 645 44.22 46.36 50.23
N THR A 646 44.70 46.60 49.02
CA THR A 646 43.90 46.81 47.80
C THR A 646 44.18 45.77 46.71
N THR A 647 44.84 44.66 47.05
CA THR A 647 45.16 43.55 46.12
C THR A 647 44.44 42.27 46.54
N SER A 648 44.57 41.19 45.74
CA SER A 648 44.03 39.87 46.08
C SER A 648 44.75 39.17 47.25
N THR A 649 45.78 39.76 47.86
CA THR A 649 46.49 39.18 49.02
C THR A 649 46.91 40.24 50.02
N LEU A 650 46.36 40.16 51.23
CA LEU A 650 46.80 40.92 52.39
C LEU A 650 47.94 40.20 53.09
N THR A 651 49.01 40.92 53.41
CA THR A 651 50.14 40.44 54.22
C THR A 651 50.18 41.16 55.55
N ILE A 652 50.35 40.41 56.64
CA ILE A 652 50.49 40.91 58.01
C ILE A 652 51.87 40.51 58.52
N THR A 653 52.72 41.48 58.81
CA THR A 653 54.10 41.26 59.27
C THR A 653 54.25 41.68 60.73
N GLY A 654 54.83 40.83 61.57
CA GLY A 654 55.09 41.13 62.98
C GLY A 654 53.83 41.15 63.84
N ALA A 655 52.90 40.22 63.64
CA ALA A 655 51.62 40.24 64.35
C ALA A 655 51.80 40.07 65.86
N THR A 656 51.15 40.92 66.66
CA THR A 656 51.25 40.89 68.12
C THR A 656 50.19 39.96 68.73
N ALA A 657 50.40 39.51 69.97
CA ALA A 657 49.43 38.65 70.67
C ALA A 657 48.03 39.30 70.80
N GLY A 658 47.95 40.64 70.84
CA GLY A 658 46.68 41.37 70.84
C GLY A 658 45.90 41.36 69.53
N MET A 659 46.50 40.86 68.43
CA MET A 659 45.80 40.63 67.15
C MET A 659 45.16 39.24 67.08
N SER A 660 45.31 38.41 68.12
CA SER A 660 44.65 37.11 68.22
C SER A 660 43.14 37.29 68.36
N GLY A 661 42.37 36.68 67.47
CA GLY A 661 40.92 36.83 67.36
C GLY A 661 40.47 37.88 66.34
N TYR A 662 41.37 38.66 65.73
CA TYR A 662 41.00 39.61 64.67
C TYR A 662 40.53 38.85 63.43
N VAL A 663 39.48 39.36 62.78
CA VAL A 663 38.86 38.72 61.60
C VAL A 663 39.09 39.57 60.36
N TYR A 664 39.62 38.97 59.30
CA TYR A 664 39.98 39.61 58.05
C TYR A 664 39.05 39.18 56.91
N ARG A 665 38.49 40.13 56.17
CA ARG A 665 37.70 39.85 54.96
C ARG A 665 38.07 40.83 53.86
N VAL A 666 37.63 40.58 52.63
CA VAL A 666 37.86 41.45 51.48
C VAL A 666 36.58 41.69 50.68
N ILE A 667 36.43 42.92 50.20
CA ILE A 667 35.43 43.29 49.21
C ILE A 667 36.12 43.29 47.85
N ALA A 668 35.70 42.39 46.97
CA ALA A 668 36.07 42.36 45.56
C ALA A 668 35.09 43.25 44.78
N LYS A 669 35.61 44.30 44.14
CA LYS A 669 34.84 45.28 43.37
C LYS A 669 34.85 44.92 41.90
N GLY A 670 33.75 45.17 41.17
CA GLY A 670 33.66 44.86 39.74
C GLY A 670 33.09 46.01 38.90
N SER A 671 32.99 45.79 37.58
CA SER A 671 32.35 46.74 36.65
C SER A 671 30.82 46.68 36.67
N ALA A 672 30.24 45.65 37.27
CA ALA A 672 28.82 45.55 37.60
C ALA A 672 28.63 45.27 39.09
N LEU A 673 27.50 45.74 39.65
CA LEU A 673 27.12 45.57 41.05
C LEU A 673 26.19 44.36 41.23
N PRO A 674 26.16 43.74 42.43
CA PRO A 674 26.85 44.13 43.66
C PRO A 674 28.31 43.67 43.74
N ASP A 675 29.14 44.41 44.47
CA ASP A 675 30.47 43.97 44.87
C ASP A 675 30.39 42.71 45.76
N ALA A 676 31.32 41.77 45.61
CA ALA A 676 31.34 40.53 46.39
C ALA A 676 32.16 40.70 47.68
N THR A 677 31.63 40.22 48.80
CA THR A 677 32.31 40.25 50.10
C THR A 677 32.68 38.84 50.53
N SER A 678 33.94 38.61 50.92
CA SER A 678 34.37 37.30 51.43
C SER A 678 33.78 37.01 52.81
N ASN A 679 33.76 35.73 53.18
CA ASN A 679 33.78 35.33 54.59
C ASN A 679 34.96 35.98 55.35
N GLY A 680 34.88 35.96 56.68
CA GLY A 680 35.98 36.36 57.55
C GLY A 680 36.94 35.19 57.81
N ALA A 681 38.24 35.48 57.78
CA ALA A 681 39.32 34.60 58.21
C ALA A 681 39.93 35.12 59.51
N THR A 682 39.98 34.27 60.55
CA THR A 682 40.50 34.67 61.86
C THR A 682 42.01 34.53 61.90
N LEU A 683 42.69 35.52 62.48
CA LEU A 683 44.09 35.41 62.88
C LEU A 683 44.17 34.92 64.34
N THR A 684 44.84 33.80 64.58
CA THR A 684 45.16 33.33 65.93
C THR A 684 46.65 33.51 66.17
N VAL A 685 47.01 34.37 67.13
CA VAL A 685 48.40 34.58 67.53
C VAL A 685 48.64 33.83 68.84
N ASN A 686 49.36 32.71 68.75
CA ASN A 686 49.55 31.79 69.88
C ASN A 686 50.64 32.31 70.83
N SER A 687 50.32 32.27 72.12
CA SER A 687 51.29 32.18 73.22
C SER A 687 51.38 30.71 73.68
N PRO A 688 52.49 30.24 74.28
CA PRO A 688 52.65 28.83 74.66
C PRO A 688 51.57 28.33 75.65
N PRO A 689 51.20 27.03 75.63
CA PRO A 689 49.80 26.63 75.77
C PRO A 689 49.38 25.96 77.09
N SER A 690 48.06 25.85 77.30
CA SER A 690 47.39 24.91 78.24
C SER A 690 45.99 24.54 77.71
N ALA A 691 45.48 23.33 78.03
CA ALA A 691 44.28 22.70 77.44
C ALA A 691 43.12 22.54 78.48
N ALA A 692 41.93 21.97 78.22
CA ALA A 692 41.36 21.15 77.11
C ALA A 692 39.80 21.39 77.07
N PRO A 693 38.87 20.59 76.45
CA PRO A 693 38.95 19.28 75.76
C PRO A 693 38.49 19.36 74.28
N ALA A 694 37.81 18.33 73.73
CA ALA A 694 37.45 18.22 72.31
C ALA A 694 36.12 17.47 72.01
N TYR A 695 35.52 17.79 70.86
CA TYR A 695 34.49 17.01 70.15
C TYR A 695 35.16 15.92 69.30
N ILE A 696 34.66 14.69 69.32
CA ILE A 696 35.23 13.56 68.55
C ILE A 696 34.35 13.30 67.32
N ALA A 697 34.87 13.64 66.14
CA ALA A 697 34.21 13.38 64.87
C ALA A 697 34.12 11.88 64.54
N SER A 698 33.02 11.48 63.91
CA SER A 698 32.73 10.08 63.54
C SER A 698 33.64 9.55 62.43
N SER A 699 34.01 8.27 62.52
CA SER A 699 34.84 7.54 61.53
C SER A 699 34.04 6.61 60.60
N ASN A 700 32.71 6.57 60.75
CA ASN A 700 31.87 5.69 59.94
C ASN A 700 31.73 6.22 58.50
N ALA A 701 32.39 5.53 57.58
CA ALA A 701 32.34 5.75 56.13
C ALA A 701 31.61 4.61 55.39
N GLU A 702 30.67 3.92 56.03
CA GLU A 702 29.94 2.81 55.40
C GLU A 702 28.74 3.31 54.58
N LEU A 703 28.40 2.55 53.53
CA LEU A 703 27.09 2.67 52.88
C LEU A 703 26.08 1.79 53.63
N LYS A 704 24.84 2.26 53.69
CA LYS A 704 23.65 1.54 54.14
C LYS A 704 22.94 0.84 52.99
N SER A 705 23.02 1.40 51.78
CA SER A 705 22.53 0.77 50.56
C SER A 705 23.29 1.25 49.33
N LEU A 706 23.35 0.37 48.32
CA LEU A 706 23.81 0.64 46.97
C LEU A 706 22.83 -0.02 45.99
N THR A 707 22.28 0.75 45.05
CA THR A 707 21.44 0.28 43.95
C THR A 707 21.94 0.85 42.64
N LEU A 708 21.76 0.10 41.54
CA LEU A 708 21.97 0.57 40.19
C LEU A 708 20.69 0.36 39.39
N SER A 709 20.34 1.26 38.46
CA SER A 709 19.23 1.04 37.52
C SER A 709 19.56 1.50 36.09
N ASN A 710 18.83 0.97 35.11
CA ASN A 710 19.08 1.13 33.68
C ASN A 710 18.69 2.51 33.08
N GLY A 711 18.32 3.50 33.91
CA GLY A 711 17.86 4.82 33.46
C GLY A 711 16.38 4.92 33.09
N GLU A 712 15.70 3.78 32.89
CA GLU A 712 14.25 3.65 32.67
C GLU A 712 13.49 3.17 33.93
N GLY A 713 14.22 2.73 34.97
CA GLY A 713 13.70 2.41 36.31
C GLY A 713 13.94 0.97 36.75
N GLU A 714 14.42 0.09 35.87
CA GLU A 714 14.71 -1.31 36.19
C GLU A 714 16.03 -1.44 36.96
N THR A 715 16.00 -2.12 38.11
CA THR A 715 17.17 -2.26 38.99
C THR A 715 18.10 -3.36 38.49
N LEU A 716 19.39 -3.03 38.30
CA LEU A 716 20.43 -3.99 37.95
C LEU A 716 20.78 -4.86 39.15
N THR A 717 20.91 -6.18 38.92
CA THR A 717 21.33 -7.13 39.96
C THR A 717 22.84 -6.99 40.21
N LEU A 718 23.22 -6.73 41.46
CA LEU A 718 24.61 -6.76 41.91
C LEU A 718 25.02 -8.20 42.24
N SER A 719 26.22 -8.58 41.82
CA SER A 719 26.87 -9.85 42.17
C SER A 719 28.15 -9.57 42.98
N PRO A 720 28.27 -10.00 44.25
CA PRO A 720 27.19 -10.55 45.08
C PRO A 720 26.12 -9.50 45.41
N ALA A 721 24.99 -9.93 45.98
CA ALA A 721 23.99 -9.01 46.52
C ALA A 721 24.60 -8.08 47.58
N TYR A 722 24.08 -6.85 47.68
CA TYR A 722 24.68 -5.77 48.48
C TYR A 722 24.86 -6.13 49.97
N ARG A 723 26.08 -5.91 50.50
CA ARG A 723 26.42 -6.02 51.93
C ARG A 723 27.49 -4.99 52.31
N ALA A 724 27.35 -4.28 53.43
CA ALA A 724 28.18 -3.11 53.77
C ALA A 724 29.70 -3.40 53.91
N ASP A 725 30.07 -4.65 54.18
CA ASP A 725 31.43 -5.19 54.27
C ASP A 725 32.02 -5.63 52.92
N VAL A 726 31.22 -5.74 51.86
CA VAL A 726 31.68 -6.07 50.50
C VAL A 726 32.01 -4.77 49.76
N LEU A 727 33.26 -4.66 49.31
CA LEU A 727 33.81 -3.47 48.64
C LEU A 727 33.90 -3.60 47.11
N THR A 728 33.55 -4.75 46.54
CA THR A 728 33.60 -4.97 45.08
C THR A 728 32.40 -5.76 44.61
N TYR A 729 31.76 -5.26 43.55
CA TYR A 729 30.56 -5.81 42.95
C TYR A 729 30.73 -5.92 41.44
N GLU A 730 30.02 -6.85 40.82
CA GLU A 730 29.84 -6.93 39.38
C GLU A 730 28.38 -6.66 39.02
N ALA A 731 28.14 -6.00 37.89
CA ALA A 731 26.83 -5.82 37.29
C ALA A 731 26.95 -5.93 35.77
N ASN A 732 25.90 -6.44 35.12
CA ASN A 732 25.81 -6.51 33.65
C ASN A 732 24.60 -5.68 33.19
N THR A 733 24.73 -4.97 32.09
CA THR A 733 23.64 -4.17 31.50
C THR A 733 23.82 -4.01 30.00
N ASP A 734 22.73 -3.78 29.29
CA ASP A 734 22.77 -3.33 27.89
C ASP A 734 22.64 -1.80 27.78
N ALA A 735 22.22 -1.13 28.86
CA ALA A 735 21.89 0.28 28.85
C ALA A 735 23.12 1.15 28.59
N SER A 736 22.93 2.21 27.79
CA SER A 736 23.95 3.24 27.57
C SER A 736 24.16 4.15 28.79
N GLN A 737 23.23 4.13 29.75
CA GLN A 737 23.26 4.92 30.97
C GLN A 737 22.86 4.10 32.19
N ILE A 738 23.35 4.53 33.36
CA ILE A 738 22.94 4.02 34.67
C ILE A 738 22.58 5.15 35.63
N VAL A 739 21.77 4.80 36.64
CA VAL A 739 21.45 5.61 37.82
C VAL A 739 21.97 4.86 39.04
N ILE A 740 22.72 5.54 39.93
CA ILE A 740 23.43 4.97 41.09
C ILE A 740 22.78 5.44 42.41
N GLY A 741 21.83 4.69 42.97
CA GLY A 741 21.29 5.02 44.29
C GLY A 741 22.28 4.65 45.39
N THR A 742 22.64 5.58 46.29
CA THR A 742 23.36 5.26 47.52
C THR A 742 22.77 5.98 48.73
N VAL A 743 22.93 5.37 49.90
CA VAL A 743 22.62 5.96 51.20
C VAL A 743 23.80 5.68 52.13
N THR A 744 24.35 6.68 52.80
CA THR A 744 25.40 6.49 53.82
C THR A 744 24.80 5.96 55.11
N ASP A 745 25.56 5.17 55.86
CA ASP A 745 25.14 4.69 57.18
C ASP A 745 25.21 5.82 58.23
N HIS A 746 26.24 6.67 58.14
CA HIS A 746 26.36 7.87 58.97
C HIS A 746 25.86 9.14 58.25
N TRP A 747 25.07 9.94 58.96
CA TRP A 747 24.41 11.16 58.43
C TRP A 747 25.41 12.26 58.00
N ALA A 748 26.57 12.34 58.64
CA ALA A 748 27.60 13.33 58.32
C ALA A 748 28.59 12.85 57.24
N ALA A 749 28.47 11.61 56.76
CA ALA A 749 29.35 11.08 55.73
C ALA A 749 28.93 11.56 54.33
N LYS A 750 29.91 11.72 53.42
CA LYS A 750 29.71 12.25 52.07
C LYS A 750 30.16 11.26 51.00
N THR A 751 29.39 11.12 49.93
CA THR A 751 29.70 10.25 48.78
C THR A 751 30.26 11.04 47.61
N THR A 752 31.26 10.49 46.93
CA THR A 752 31.76 10.97 45.64
C THR A 752 31.87 9.81 44.65
N TYR A 753 31.59 10.07 43.38
CA TYR A 753 31.48 9.06 42.34
C TYR A 753 32.51 9.30 41.23
N ARG A 754 33.18 8.24 40.78
CA ARG A 754 34.01 8.26 39.57
C ARG A 754 33.66 7.08 38.67
N LEU A 755 33.33 7.34 37.42
CA LEU A 755 33.12 6.32 36.40
C LEU A 755 34.29 6.37 35.40
N ASN A 756 35.01 5.27 35.24
CA ASN A 756 36.22 5.18 34.41
C ASN A 756 37.22 6.32 34.73
N GLY A 757 37.39 6.62 36.03
CA GLY A 757 38.23 7.70 36.56
C GLY A 757 37.62 9.12 36.51
N GLN A 758 36.60 9.38 35.69
CA GLN A 758 35.95 10.68 35.54
C GLN A 758 34.94 10.94 36.66
N ALA A 759 34.92 12.15 37.23
CA ALA A 759 33.99 12.51 38.29
C ALA A 759 32.54 12.59 37.76
N VAL A 760 31.60 11.97 38.47
CA VAL A 760 30.16 11.96 38.14
C VAL A 760 29.41 12.82 39.16
N PRO A 761 28.53 13.75 38.72
CA PRO A 761 27.74 14.59 39.64
C PRO A 761 26.73 13.76 40.45
N ALA A 762 26.35 14.29 41.62
CA ALA A 762 25.48 13.61 42.58
C ALA A 762 24.04 13.35 42.10
N ASP A 763 23.64 13.95 40.98
CA ASP A 763 22.25 13.98 40.48
C ASP A 763 21.98 13.04 39.28
N LEU A 764 22.89 12.08 39.08
CA LEU A 764 22.51 10.70 38.78
C LEU A 764 21.90 10.32 37.41
N LYS A 765 22.66 10.58 36.34
CA LYS A 765 22.76 9.67 35.17
C LYS A 765 24.22 9.59 34.69
N ALA A 766 24.76 8.39 34.49
CA ALA A 766 26.14 8.19 34.06
C ALA A 766 26.23 7.34 32.78
N ASN A 767 26.94 7.82 31.76
CA ASN A 767 27.11 7.12 30.47
C ASN A 767 28.13 5.98 30.57
N LEU A 768 27.77 4.79 30.08
CA LEU A 768 28.64 3.62 30.03
C LEU A 768 29.29 3.46 28.64
N ASN A 769 30.60 3.25 28.62
CA ASN A 769 31.31 2.74 27.45
C ASN A 769 30.90 1.28 27.19
N VAL A 770 30.99 0.81 25.94
CA VAL A 770 30.79 -0.62 25.64
C VAL A 770 31.97 -1.44 26.20
N GLY A 771 31.69 -2.59 26.79
CA GLY A 771 32.65 -3.40 27.53
C GLY A 771 32.67 -3.06 29.03
N LYS A 772 33.83 -3.25 29.67
CA LYS A 772 33.98 -3.04 31.13
C LYS A 772 34.01 -1.55 31.48
N ASN A 773 33.25 -1.17 32.48
CA ASN A 773 33.29 0.14 33.14
C ASN A 773 33.56 -0.05 34.63
N GLU A 774 34.38 0.81 35.22
CA GLU A 774 34.67 0.81 36.65
C GLU A 774 34.00 2.01 37.31
N LEU A 775 33.05 1.76 38.23
CA LEU A 775 32.44 2.77 39.07
C LEU A 775 33.05 2.72 40.47
N LEU A 776 33.79 3.76 40.85
CA LEU A 776 34.31 3.96 42.20
C LEU A 776 33.37 4.89 42.98
N ILE A 777 32.93 4.44 44.14
CA ILE A 777 32.08 5.17 45.08
C ILE A 777 32.87 5.37 46.37
N GLN A 778 33.43 6.57 46.54
CA GLN A 778 34.20 6.92 47.73
C GLN A 778 33.30 7.63 48.74
N VAL A 779 33.11 6.99 49.89
CA VAL A 779 32.47 7.57 51.08
C VAL A 779 33.56 8.19 51.96
N GLN A 780 33.32 9.37 52.51
CA GLN A 780 34.17 10.03 53.50
C GLN A 780 33.38 10.34 54.77
N ALA A 781 33.88 9.89 55.92
CA ALA A 781 33.34 10.16 57.24
C ALA A 781 33.71 11.57 57.74
N GLU A 782 33.09 11.98 58.85
CA GLU A 782 33.26 13.30 59.46
C GLU A 782 34.71 13.58 59.91
N ASN A 783 35.42 12.56 60.40
CA ASN A 783 36.84 12.66 60.77
C ASN A 783 37.81 12.57 59.56
N GLY A 784 37.29 12.49 58.34
CA GLY A 784 38.05 12.36 57.10
C GLY A 784 38.41 10.94 56.67
N ALA A 785 38.12 9.91 57.48
CA ALA A 785 38.31 8.50 57.08
C ALA A 785 37.48 8.15 55.85
N THR A 786 38.03 7.33 54.94
CA THR A 786 37.36 6.99 53.67
C THR A 786 37.17 5.49 53.48
N ARG A 787 36.14 5.13 52.72
CA ARG A 787 35.90 3.77 52.21
C ARG A 787 35.53 3.87 50.73
N ILE A 788 35.98 2.93 49.93
CA ILE A 788 35.71 2.88 48.49
C ILE A 788 34.98 1.59 48.18
N TYR A 789 33.82 1.72 47.52
CA TYR A 789 33.09 0.61 46.92
C TYR A 789 33.29 0.67 45.40
N THR A 790 33.68 -0.45 44.80
CA THR A 790 33.90 -0.58 43.35
C THR A 790 32.77 -1.41 42.73
N VAL A 791 32.18 -0.93 41.64
CA VAL A 791 31.26 -1.74 40.81
C VAL A 791 31.83 -1.86 39.41
N ASN A 792 32.14 -3.10 39.01
CA ASN A 792 32.57 -3.46 37.67
C ASN A 792 31.33 -3.71 36.83
N ILE A 793 31.00 -2.78 35.94
CA ILE A 793 29.78 -2.77 35.14
C ILE A 793 30.14 -3.13 33.71
N THR A 794 29.80 -4.34 33.28
CA THR A 794 29.95 -4.73 31.87
C THR A 794 28.73 -4.25 31.10
N ARG A 795 28.95 -3.30 30.19
CA ARG A 795 27.97 -2.96 29.16
C ARG A 795 28.16 -3.92 27.98
N ASN A 796 27.12 -4.67 27.63
CA ASN A 796 27.14 -5.53 26.45
C ASN A 796 27.19 -4.70 25.15
N SER A 797 27.39 -5.34 24.00
CA SER A 797 27.84 -4.73 22.74
C SER A 797 27.09 -3.47 22.27
N GLU A 798 27.70 -2.71 21.35
CA GLU A 798 27.03 -1.64 20.61
C GLU A 798 25.67 -2.08 20.07
N GLU A 799 24.72 -1.15 20.06
CA GLU A 799 23.38 -1.43 19.55
C GLU A 799 23.44 -1.70 18.04
N THR A 800 23.08 -2.92 17.65
CA THR A 800 22.80 -3.21 16.23
C THR A 800 21.54 -2.48 15.80
N THR A 801 21.68 -1.24 15.36
CA THR A 801 20.58 -0.43 14.81
C THR A 801 20.48 -0.63 13.31
N TYR A 802 19.34 -1.11 12.83
CA TYR A 802 19.08 -1.24 11.41
C TYR A 802 18.43 0.03 10.84
N ASN A 803 18.77 0.37 9.61
CA ASN A 803 18.37 1.64 8.98
C ASN A 803 16.84 1.76 8.74
N ASP A 804 16.16 0.62 8.63
CA ASP A 804 14.75 0.47 8.25
C ASP A 804 13.83 0.10 9.42
N THR A 805 14.36 -0.08 10.64
CA THR A 805 13.56 -0.42 11.82
C THR A 805 13.11 0.79 12.63
N LYS A 806 13.67 1.98 12.38
CA LYS A 806 13.40 3.18 13.20
C LYS A 806 11.92 3.61 13.12
N GLY A 807 11.22 3.56 14.24
CA GLY A 807 9.78 3.84 14.36
C GLY A 807 8.88 2.64 14.03
N HIS A 808 9.45 1.45 13.77
CA HIS A 808 8.68 0.22 13.56
C HIS A 808 8.21 -0.35 14.91
N TRP A 809 7.04 -1.01 14.93
CA TRP A 809 6.46 -1.53 16.19
C TRP A 809 7.34 -2.60 16.86
N ALA A 810 8.13 -3.35 16.08
CA ALA A 810 9.02 -4.40 16.55
C ALA A 810 10.46 -3.92 16.79
N GLU A 811 10.75 -2.61 16.74
CA GLU A 811 12.11 -2.07 16.75
C GLU A 811 12.93 -2.51 17.98
N GLN A 812 12.30 -2.61 19.16
CA GLN A 812 12.94 -3.09 20.39
C GLN A 812 13.21 -4.60 20.34
N GLN A 813 12.23 -5.39 19.89
CA GLN A 813 12.31 -6.84 19.74
C GLN A 813 13.39 -7.23 18.72
N ILE A 814 13.48 -6.51 17.61
CA ILE A 814 14.51 -6.72 16.59
C ILE A 814 15.91 -6.43 17.17
N ARG A 815 16.08 -5.33 17.91
CA ARG A 815 17.33 -5.04 18.64
C ARG A 815 17.69 -6.17 19.62
N GLN A 816 16.73 -6.63 20.42
CA GLN A 816 16.95 -7.70 21.39
C GLN A 816 17.36 -9.02 20.72
N ALA A 817 16.64 -9.45 19.68
CA ALA A 817 16.96 -10.66 18.93
C ALA A 817 18.34 -10.59 18.26
N ALA A 818 18.73 -9.43 17.73
CA ALA A 818 20.06 -9.20 17.18
C ALA A 818 21.17 -9.31 18.25
N ARG A 819 20.99 -8.68 19.42
CA ARG A 819 21.95 -8.80 20.56
C ARG A 819 22.11 -10.25 21.02
N MET A 820 21.02 -11.02 21.06
CA MET A 820 21.03 -12.43 21.45
C MET A 820 21.66 -13.38 20.40
N LYS A 821 21.99 -12.84 19.20
CA LYS A 821 22.43 -13.56 17.99
C LYS A 821 21.39 -14.55 17.45
N ILE A 822 20.11 -14.29 17.71
CA ILE A 822 18.98 -15.05 17.16
C ILE A 822 18.87 -14.81 15.65
N VAL A 823 19.07 -13.55 15.25
CA VAL A 823 18.91 -13.08 13.86
C VAL A 823 20.02 -12.09 13.50
N ASN A 824 20.34 -12.00 12.21
CA ASN A 824 21.22 -10.97 11.65
C ASN A 824 20.44 -10.14 10.61
N GLY A 825 20.85 -8.89 10.41
CA GLY A 825 20.39 -8.08 9.28
C GLY A 825 21.14 -8.42 8.00
N TYR A 826 20.85 -7.67 6.94
CA TYR A 826 21.53 -7.76 5.65
C TYR A 826 22.81 -6.91 5.65
N GLU A 827 23.71 -7.20 4.70
CA GLU A 827 25.01 -6.51 4.55
C GLU A 827 24.87 -5.00 4.25
N ASP A 828 23.70 -4.56 3.77
CA ASP A 828 23.37 -3.15 3.53
C ASP A 828 22.93 -2.37 4.80
N GLY A 829 22.91 -3.03 5.96
CA GLY A 829 22.51 -2.44 7.24
C GLY A 829 20.99 -2.42 7.49
N SER A 830 20.18 -3.08 6.65
CA SER A 830 18.74 -3.26 6.86
C SER A 830 18.40 -4.54 7.62
N PHE A 831 17.19 -4.61 8.18
CA PHE A 831 16.61 -5.82 8.77
C PHE A 831 15.51 -6.46 7.91
N ALA A 832 14.84 -5.67 7.07
CA ALA A 832 13.61 -5.97 6.34
C ALA A 832 12.49 -6.54 7.25
N PRO A 833 11.96 -5.76 8.21
CA PRO A 833 11.03 -6.25 9.24
C PRO A 833 9.74 -6.87 8.67
N ASP A 834 9.20 -6.30 7.59
CA ASP A 834 7.94 -6.75 6.98
C ASP A 834 8.14 -7.82 5.89
N LYS A 835 9.38 -8.27 5.63
CA LYS A 835 9.66 -9.33 4.65
C LYS A 835 9.27 -10.70 5.22
N SER A 836 8.63 -11.55 4.42
CA SER A 836 8.36 -12.96 4.77
C SER A 836 9.63 -13.74 5.10
N VAL A 837 9.52 -14.68 6.03
CA VAL A 837 10.61 -15.57 6.47
C VAL A 837 10.53 -16.92 5.74
N MET A 838 11.66 -17.46 5.28
CA MET A 838 11.71 -18.82 4.76
C MET A 838 11.62 -19.86 5.89
N ARG A 839 11.08 -21.04 5.63
CA ARG A 839 10.95 -22.13 6.62
C ARG A 839 12.28 -22.55 7.24
N ALA A 840 13.35 -22.62 6.43
CA ALA A 840 14.72 -22.82 6.93
C ALA A 840 15.24 -21.64 7.78
N GLU A 841 14.93 -20.40 7.37
CA GLU A 841 15.38 -19.17 8.04
C GLU A 841 14.75 -19.03 9.43
N PHE A 842 13.44 -19.28 9.54
CA PHE A 842 12.73 -19.30 10.83
C PHE A 842 13.31 -20.36 11.77
N LEU A 843 13.60 -21.55 11.25
CA LEU A 843 14.15 -22.65 12.04
C LEU A 843 15.57 -22.34 12.54
N VAL A 844 16.40 -21.69 11.72
CA VAL A 844 17.71 -21.17 12.13
C VAL A 844 17.58 -20.14 13.24
N MET A 845 16.63 -19.20 13.13
CA MET A 845 16.36 -18.22 14.20
C MET A 845 15.95 -18.93 15.50
N LEU A 846 15.06 -19.93 15.42
CA LEU A 846 14.61 -20.70 16.59
C LEU A 846 15.75 -21.52 17.22
N MET A 847 16.61 -22.17 16.43
CA MET A 847 17.76 -22.92 16.98
C MET A 847 18.83 -22.00 17.56
N ASN A 848 19.07 -20.83 16.96
CA ASN A 848 19.95 -19.80 17.53
C ASN A 848 19.44 -19.26 18.87
N ALA A 849 18.13 -19.27 19.10
CA ALA A 849 17.51 -18.93 20.38
C ALA A 849 17.68 -20.05 21.42
N LEU A 850 17.38 -21.31 21.04
CA LEU A 850 17.41 -22.46 21.95
C LEU A 850 18.82 -22.99 22.27
N LYS A 851 19.79 -22.77 21.37
CA LYS A 851 21.21 -23.18 21.49
C LYS A 851 21.41 -24.65 21.93
N PRO A 852 20.75 -25.62 21.29
CA PRO A 852 20.79 -27.02 21.72
C PRO A 852 22.20 -27.61 21.60
N GLN A 853 22.60 -28.37 22.62
CA GLN A 853 23.94 -28.97 22.72
C GLN A 853 23.95 -30.38 22.10
N THR A 854 23.70 -30.46 20.79
CA THR A 854 23.69 -31.71 20.01
C THR A 854 24.18 -31.46 18.58
N ASP A 855 24.82 -32.46 17.98
CA ASP A 855 25.28 -32.42 16.58
C ASP A 855 24.13 -32.60 15.57
N GLY A 856 22.92 -32.94 16.05
CA GLY A 856 21.72 -33.10 15.23
C GLY A 856 21.55 -34.50 14.63
N ALA A 857 20.40 -34.72 13.99
CA ALA A 857 20.03 -35.96 13.31
C ALA A 857 20.39 -35.93 11.82
N GLU A 858 20.58 -37.11 11.22
CA GLU A 858 20.73 -37.24 9.77
C GLU A 858 19.45 -36.80 9.03
N LEU A 859 19.61 -35.98 7.99
CA LEU A 859 18.49 -35.35 7.27
C LEU A 859 17.96 -36.26 6.16
N ALA A 860 17.09 -37.20 6.51
CA ALA A 860 16.46 -38.14 5.59
C ALA A 860 15.30 -37.55 4.73
N PHE A 861 15.28 -36.23 4.49
CA PHE A 861 14.27 -35.57 3.66
C PHE A 861 14.54 -35.77 2.16
N SER A 862 13.49 -35.95 1.36
CA SER A 862 13.62 -36.13 -0.10
C SER A 862 14.17 -34.89 -0.82
N ASP A 863 14.04 -33.72 -0.21
CA ASP A 863 14.61 -32.44 -0.66
C ASP A 863 15.79 -31.96 0.20
N ALA A 864 16.46 -32.84 0.95
CA ALA A 864 17.59 -32.49 1.82
C ALA A 864 18.72 -31.74 1.08
N SER A 865 18.96 -32.05 -0.20
CA SER A 865 19.93 -31.34 -1.06
C SER A 865 19.57 -29.88 -1.34
N SER A 866 18.31 -29.47 -1.10
CA SER A 866 17.86 -28.07 -1.20
C SER A 866 18.08 -27.28 0.09
N ILE A 867 18.49 -27.93 1.18
CA ILE A 867 18.81 -27.29 2.45
C ILE A 867 20.23 -26.72 2.35
N GLY A 868 20.32 -25.39 2.29
CA GLY A 868 21.62 -24.72 2.25
C GLY A 868 22.49 -25.03 3.48
N ALA A 869 23.81 -25.09 3.30
CA ALA A 869 24.76 -25.41 4.37
C ALA A 869 24.62 -24.51 5.62
N TRP A 870 24.16 -23.27 5.44
CA TRP A 870 23.88 -22.31 6.51
C TRP A 870 22.71 -22.74 7.43
N ALA A 871 21.77 -23.53 6.93
CA ALA A 871 20.60 -24.03 7.67
C ALA A 871 20.76 -25.49 8.13
N HIS A 872 21.60 -26.28 7.47
CA HIS A 872 21.70 -27.73 7.65
C HIS A 872 21.81 -28.16 9.12
N ASN A 873 22.69 -27.53 9.91
CA ASN A 873 22.84 -27.86 11.34
C ASN A 873 21.56 -27.55 12.13
N ALA A 874 20.92 -26.39 11.91
CA ALA A 874 19.69 -26.04 12.60
C ALA A 874 18.53 -27.01 12.26
N VAL A 875 18.44 -27.46 11.00
CA VAL A 875 17.44 -28.47 10.62
C VAL A 875 17.74 -29.82 11.28
N ALA A 876 19.00 -30.24 11.32
CA ALA A 876 19.42 -31.48 11.98
C ALA A 876 19.13 -31.47 13.49
N GLN A 877 19.44 -30.37 14.17
CA GLN A 877 19.16 -30.17 15.59
C GLN A 877 17.65 -30.13 15.88
N ALA A 878 16.87 -29.41 15.07
CA ALA A 878 15.41 -29.34 15.23
C ALA A 878 14.72 -30.69 14.96
N LEU A 879 15.22 -31.48 13.99
CA LEU A 879 14.73 -32.83 13.72
C LEU A 879 15.02 -33.76 14.90
N GLN A 880 16.25 -33.73 15.42
CA GLN A 880 16.66 -34.51 16.60
C GLN A 880 15.85 -34.15 17.87
N ALA A 881 15.46 -32.88 18.00
CA ALA A 881 14.63 -32.38 19.08
C ALA A 881 13.11 -32.61 18.87
N GLY A 882 12.70 -33.20 17.74
CA GLY A 882 11.29 -33.39 17.40
C GLY A 882 10.51 -32.11 17.06
N ILE A 883 11.20 -30.97 16.95
CA ILE A 883 10.61 -29.64 16.65
C ILE A 883 10.10 -29.59 15.21
N VAL A 884 10.74 -30.32 14.29
CA VAL A 884 10.26 -30.50 12.92
C VAL A 884 10.29 -31.98 12.51
N THR A 885 9.29 -32.40 11.75
CA THR A 885 9.10 -33.80 11.30
C THR A 885 9.04 -33.95 9.77
N GLY A 886 9.12 -32.85 9.02
CA GLY A 886 8.81 -32.82 7.58
C GLY A 886 7.31 -32.76 7.27
N TYR A 887 6.98 -32.76 5.98
CA TYR A 887 5.62 -32.93 5.45
C TYR A 887 5.37 -34.41 5.11
N GLU A 888 4.11 -34.78 4.88
CA GLU A 888 3.67 -36.16 4.55
C GLU A 888 4.30 -36.72 3.26
N ASP A 889 4.76 -35.86 2.35
CA ASP A 889 5.48 -36.23 1.12
C ASP A 889 6.99 -36.46 1.32
N GLY A 890 7.47 -36.43 2.57
CA GLY A 890 8.88 -36.60 2.93
C GLY A 890 9.76 -35.36 2.70
N THR A 891 9.20 -34.21 2.32
CA THR A 891 9.95 -32.96 2.13
C THR A 891 10.06 -32.13 3.41
N PHE A 892 11.08 -31.27 3.50
CA PHE A 892 11.20 -30.21 4.50
C PHE A 892 10.77 -28.83 3.96
N ARG A 893 10.94 -28.60 2.65
CA ARG A 893 10.64 -27.36 1.90
C ARG A 893 11.40 -26.12 2.42
N PRO A 894 12.75 -26.13 2.42
CA PRO A 894 13.58 -25.11 3.07
C PRO A 894 13.34 -23.69 2.58
N ASN A 895 13.09 -23.53 1.27
CA ASN A 895 12.93 -22.24 0.60
C ASN A 895 11.47 -21.75 0.51
N GLY A 896 10.51 -22.51 1.05
CA GLY A 896 9.11 -22.07 1.15
C GLY A 896 8.95 -21.00 2.24
N GLU A 897 8.10 -20.02 2.02
CA GLU A 897 7.73 -19.03 3.05
C GLU A 897 6.91 -19.73 4.16
N ILE A 898 7.27 -19.50 5.43
CA ILE A 898 6.63 -20.21 6.55
C ILE A 898 5.25 -19.62 6.88
N LYS A 899 4.28 -20.50 7.12
CA LYS A 899 2.91 -20.13 7.52
C LYS A 899 2.80 -20.00 9.05
N ARG A 900 1.87 -19.16 9.52
CA ARG A 900 1.63 -18.96 10.96
C ARG A 900 1.19 -20.23 11.70
N SER A 901 0.42 -21.12 11.05
CA SER A 901 0.09 -22.45 11.59
C SER A 901 1.32 -23.34 11.80
N GLU A 902 2.27 -23.30 10.87
CA GLU A 902 3.52 -24.08 10.92
C GLU A 902 4.47 -23.54 12.00
N MET A 903 4.60 -22.22 12.09
CA MET A 903 5.33 -21.55 13.17
C MET A 903 4.77 -21.92 14.55
N ALA A 904 3.44 -21.93 14.70
CA ALA A 904 2.80 -22.25 15.98
C ALA A 904 3.14 -23.68 16.44
N VAL A 905 3.13 -24.65 15.53
CA VAL A 905 3.53 -26.03 15.82
C VAL A 905 5.01 -26.12 16.22
N MET A 906 5.93 -25.45 15.50
CA MET A 906 7.35 -25.45 15.86
C MET A 906 7.60 -24.86 17.25
N ILE A 907 6.95 -23.74 17.59
CA ILE A 907 7.11 -23.09 18.89
C ILE A 907 6.48 -23.94 20.02
N ALA A 908 5.31 -24.54 19.78
CA ALA A 908 4.68 -25.43 20.76
C ALA A 908 5.53 -26.67 21.07
N ARG A 909 6.12 -27.29 20.03
CA ARG A 909 7.07 -28.41 20.17
C ARG A 909 8.34 -28.01 20.90
N SER A 910 8.92 -26.84 20.63
CA SER A 910 10.10 -26.35 21.37
C SER A 910 9.84 -26.04 22.85
N LEU A 911 8.57 -25.88 23.23
CA LEU A 911 8.12 -25.73 24.62
C LEU A 911 7.69 -27.06 25.26
N GLY A 912 7.76 -28.18 24.52
CA GLY A 912 7.31 -29.49 25.00
C GLY A 912 5.79 -29.60 25.23
N LEU A 913 4.99 -28.73 24.61
CA LEU A 913 3.55 -28.70 24.79
C LEU A 913 2.88 -29.85 24.02
N SER A 914 1.97 -30.57 24.67
CA SER A 914 1.25 -31.69 24.05
C SER A 914 0.24 -31.21 23.01
N GLU A 915 0.32 -31.73 21.78
CA GLU A 915 -0.57 -31.37 20.66
C GLU A 915 -2.00 -31.94 20.77
N ASN A 916 -2.39 -32.47 21.94
CA ASN A 916 -3.66 -33.17 22.18
C ASN A 916 -4.87 -32.35 21.71
N GLU A 917 -5.70 -32.93 20.85
CA GLU A 917 -6.73 -32.25 20.05
C GLU A 917 -7.94 -31.67 20.82
N ASN A 918 -7.87 -31.55 22.16
CA ASN A 918 -9.04 -31.33 23.00
C ASN A 918 -8.86 -30.22 24.04
N THR A 919 -8.80 -28.97 23.58
CA THR A 919 -8.81 -27.77 24.42
C THR A 919 -9.68 -26.68 23.83
N GLY A 920 -10.80 -26.36 24.48
CA GLY A 920 -11.56 -25.14 24.18
C GLY A 920 -10.75 -23.87 24.48
N GLY A 921 -11.13 -22.76 23.84
CA GLY A 921 -10.48 -21.45 24.05
C GLY A 921 -9.49 -21.02 22.97
N ILE A 922 -9.59 -21.55 21.74
CA ILE A 922 -8.89 -20.95 20.59
C ILE A 922 -9.45 -19.55 20.30
N ASP A 923 -10.77 -19.32 20.46
CA ASP A 923 -11.43 -17.99 20.47
C ASP A 923 -10.88 -17.03 19.40
N PHE A 924 -10.65 -17.53 18.18
CA PHE A 924 -10.24 -16.72 17.04
C PHE A 924 -11.38 -16.73 16.02
N ALA A 925 -11.64 -15.60 15.37
CA ALA A 925 -12.76 -15.43 14.45
C ALA A 925 -12.69 -16.40 13.24
N ASP A 926 -11.49 -16.85 12.90
CA ASP A 926 -11.12 -17.79 11.84
C ASP A 926 -10.68 -19.18 12.38
N GLU A 927 -11.05 -19.54 13.62
CA GLU A 927 -10.73 -20.84 14.24
C GLU A 927 -11.08 -22.04 13.34
N ARG A 928 -12.10 -21.91 12.49
CA ARG A 928 -12.54 -22.96 11.56
C ARG A 928 -11.47 -23.27 10.51
N ASP A 929 -10.71 -22.27 10.08
CA ASP A 929 -9.71 -22.34 9.01
C ASP A 929 -8.34 -22.86 9.50
N ILE A 930 -8.16 -22.99 10.82
CA ILE A 930 -6.95 -23.60 11.41
C ILE A 930 -6.94 -25.11 11.09
N PRO A 931 -5.92 -25.64 10.40
CA PRO A 931 -5.84 -27.07 10.10
C PRO A 931 -5.87 -27.93 11.36
N PRO A 932 -6.51 -29.12 11.38
CA PRO A 932 -6.59 -29.99 12.56
C PRO A 932 -5.24 -30.21 13.25
N TRP A 933 -4.19 -30.54 12.49
CA TRP A 933 -2.82 -30.75 12.97
C TRP A 933 -2.19 -29.53 13.67
N ALA A 934 -2.73 -28.32 13.48
CA ALA A 934 -2.25 -27.10 14.13
C ALA A 934 -3.12 -26.67 15.33
N ARG A 935 -4.33 -27.20 15.50
CA ARG A 935 -5.32 -26.68 16.48
C ARG A 935 -4.79 -26.69 17.91
N GLY A 936 -4.25 -27.82 18.36
CA GLY A 936 -3.69 -27.97 19.72
C GLY A 936 -2.54 -26.99 20.00
N ALA A 937 -1.62 -26.85 19.05
CA ALA A 937 -0.51 -25.90 19.16
C ALA A 937 -0.99 -24.45 19.23
N VAL A 938 -1.92 -24.03 18.36
CA VAL A 938 -2.46 -22.66 18.37
C VAL A 938 -3.23 -22.38 19.66
N ALA A 939 -4.01 -23.34 20.16
CA ALA A 939 -4.72 -23.22 21.43
C ALA A 939 -3.74 -23.01 22.60
N ALA A 940 -2.71 -23.86 22.71
CA ALA A 940 -1.74 -23.79 23.79
C ALA A 940 -0.93 -22.48 23.77
N LEU A 941 -0.49 -22.03 22.59
CA LEU A 941 0.23 -20.75 22.47
C LEU A 941 -0.67 -19.55 22.76
N LYS A 942 -1.97 -19.60 22.46
CA LYS A 942 -2.90 -18.54 22.84
C LYS A 942 -3.13 -18.49 24.35
N GLN A 943 -3.31 -19.64 25.00
CA GLN A 943 -3.44 -19.72 26.46
C GLN A 943 -2.21 -19.17 27.19
N LEU A 944 -1.02 -19.35 26.63
CA LEU A 944 0.24 -18.78 27.14
C LEU A 944 0.46 -17.30 26.73
N GLY A 945 -0.43 -16.69 25.94
CA GLY A 945 -0.30 -15.31 25.44
C GLY A 945 0.84 -15.12 24.42
N LEU A 946 1.36 -16.20 23.84
CA LEU A 946 2.51 -16.18 22.93
C LEU A 946 2.16 -15.79 21.49
N VAL A 947 0.91 -16.06 21.08
CA VAL A 947 0.37 -15.67 19.77
C VAL A 947 -0.92 -14.85 19.93
N SER A 948 -1.02 -13.78 19.15
CA SER A 948 -2.19 -12.90 19.07
C SER A 948 -2.72 -12.82 17.63
N GLY A 949 -3.97 -12.38 17.50
CA GLY A 949 -4.62 -12.22 16.20
C GLY A 949 -4.23 -10.93 15.49
N LYS A 950 -4.20 -10.95 14.15
CA LYS A 950 -3.93 -9.83 13.24
C LYS A 950 -5.12 -8.88 13.11
N GLY A 951 -5.52 -8.26 14.23
CA GLY A 951 -6.74 -7.44 14.29
C GLY A 951 -8.02 -8.29 14.18
N ALA A 952 -9.17 -7.71 14.57
CA ALA A 952 -10.48 -8.37 14.56
C ALA A 952 -10.52 -9.79 15.19
N ASN A 953 -9.55 -10.13 16.05
CA ASN A 953 -9.34 -11.45 16.63
C ASN A 953 -9.13 -12.60 15.60
N VAL A 954 -8.44 -12.34 14.49
CA VAL A 954 -8.15 -13.32 13.41
C VAL A 954 -6.73 -13.89 13.55
N PHE A 955 -6.54 -15.22 13.59
CA PHE A 955 -5.22 -15.87 13.71
C PHE A 955 -4.41 -15.84 12.42
N ASP A 956 -5.07 -15.94 11.26
CA ASP A 956 -4.50 -16.03 9.90
C ASP A 956 -3.60 -17.28 9.70
N PRO A 957 -4.17 -18.51 9.71
CA PRO A 957 -3.40 -19.76 9.74
C PRO A 957 -2.60 -20.04 8.46
N THR A 958 -3.07 -19.55 7.31
CA THR A 958 -2.38 -19.64 6.01
C THR A 958 -1.47 -18.45 5.74
N GLY A 959 -1.59 -17.38 6.53
CA GLY A 959 -0.78 -16.18 6.43
C GLY A 959 0.71 -16.46 6.61
N LEU A 960 1.49 -15.75 5.81
CA LEU A 960 2.95 -15.74 5.89
C LEU A 960 3.39 -14.98 7.14
N LEU A 961 4.51 -15.42 7.71
CA LEU A 961 5.15 -14.82 8.88
C LEU A 961 6.22 -13.81 8.43
N THR A 962 6.18 -12.58 8.94
CA THR A 962 7.24 -11.58 8.68
C THR A 962 8.45 -11.76 9.62
N ARG A 963 9.62 -11.21 9.24
CA ARG A 963 10.84 -11.24 10.07
C ARG A 963 10.62 -10.57 11.43
N ALA A 964 9.80 -9.52 11.50
CA ALA A 964 9.39 -8.86 12.75
C ALA A 964 8.46 -9.74 13.62
N GLU A 965 7.48 -10.41 13.02
CA GLU A 965 6.62 -11.36 13.74
C GLU A 965 7.44 -12.54 14.28
N ALA A 966 8.36 -13.09 13.48
CA ALA A 966 9.21 -14.21 13.85
C ALA A 966 10.08 -13.93 15.08
N VAL A 967 10.82 -12.81 15.10
CA VAL A 967 11.63 -12.46 16.30
C VAL A 967 10.77 -12.22 17.53
N THR A 968 9.59 -11.63 17.37
CA THR A 968 8.68 -11.33 18.48
C THR A 968 8.18 -12.61 19.13
N VAL A 969 7.71 -13.59 18.35
CA VAL A 969 7.22 -14.86 18.92
C VAL A 969 8.36 -15.66 19.57
N ILE A 970 9.56 -15.68 18.98
CA ILE A 970 10.73 -16.36 19.56
C ILE A 970 11.14 -15.71 20.90
N LEU A 971 11.14 -14.39 21.01
CA LEU A 971 11.45 -13.69 22.26
C LEU A 971 10.36 -13.90 23.34
N ASN A 972 9.08 -13.92 22.93
CA ASN A 972 7.98 -14.25 23.83
C ASN A 972 8.12 -15.68 24.37
N MET A 973 8.48 -16.64 23.51
CA MET A 973 8.74 -18.03 23.88
C MET A 973 9.89 -18.15 24.89
N LEU A 974 11.03 -17.48 24.65
CA LEU A 974 12.15 -17.45 25.60
C LEU A 974 11.74 -16.85 26.96
N THR A 975 10.95 -15.78 26.95
CA THR A 975 10.38 -15.17 28.16
C THR A 975 9.47 -16.12 28.92
N GLN A 976 8.82 -17.07 28.23
CA GLN A 976 7.99 -18.08 28.84
C GLN A 976 8.79 -19.29 29.35
N GLN A 977 9.95 -19.61 28.76
CA GLN A 977 10.89 -20.60 29.29
C GLN A 977 11.65 -20.12 30.55
N SER A 978 11.71 -18.81 30.79
CA SER A 978 12.35 -18.23 31.98
C SER A 978 11.43 -18.07 33.20
N LYS A 979 10.19 -18.59 33.14
CA LYS A 979 9.21 -18.60 34.24
C LYS A 979 9.01 -20.02 34.77
#